data_AF-A0A7Y9JD92-F1
#
_entry.id   AF-A0A7Y9JD92-F1
#
_cell.length_a   1.000
_cell.length_b   1.000
_cell.length_c   1.000
_cell.angle_alpha   90.00
_cell.angle_beta   90.00
_cell.angle_gamma   90.00
#
_symmetry.space_group_name_H-M   'P 1'
#
loop_
_entity.id
_entity.type
_entity.pdbx_description
1 polymer ?
#
loop_
_entity_poly.entity_id
_entity_poly.type
_entity_poly.pdbx_seq_one_letter_code
_entity_poly.pdbx_strand_id
1 'polypeptide(L)'
;MTTTQPRRREAARRAVAVLAAGAAIAAAAAVPAPARAEPAPAGCADRAATLRALERMTGTHGLTGAAVRVDDPACGTWKAASGVADRRTGRPMSADLRVRIASVTKTFTAVTVLQLAREGRISLDAPVERYLPGLLDRGGYDGRKITVRSLLRHTSGLPDYMDTFPNSDGYRFRHFEPGELIDRALALPHPDPGWHYATTNYIIAGLIAEKASGHSLEDEVRRRIIRPLRLRDTYWPGDRTRIRGPHARGYLREERDGTVRWDDFTEMNTTVAWAGGALVSSPRDLNAFFGALMGGRLLPPAMLAQMKQTVPADPDRVWDGAAYGLGLIGTPLRCGGTWWGHAGGLESYITVSGVGPSGRRVTIDFNENPSAEEAFNDQMKLVETAFCDGAAAPGTAPTAALAAAPASATFGTGGLARFYDQRLKWKECTLNDGDEVGRELDEAGAACADVTVPLDYRRPEGRTITVAISRLKASDRAHRIGTMILNGGGPGPALDMPPYMRSVMGKAGPRYDLVGMDPRSLGRSAAVDCRGPSGTWIKSAGESRRSFDRSAAFAKDLADRCARTNAGVLPHISTRNIARDMDIVRGALGERKVSYNGASYGTYLGSVYATMFPGRLDRVVLDSSVDPTRFGPRLLAGTEGANDRALGAWAEWAAERDATYGLGGTRAEVLGTVRGLVAAAARTPLAVGRWRVDDTTLPLVLFDHLDTDEDQARAVLAESVRVFAKAAAGEGVQPTKELDEELTFLLTGAESVYGSGQTAIICGDADTPRDPESYWSDIERNRAASPLFAPLTRNVNPCAFWPVRPAERPTEVGGRLPALMVAATGDTRTTYPANQALHGLLRGSRMVTLDADVHAPYQRGYPNTCVSETVNGYLLTGRLPKRDFTCA
;
A
#
# COMPACT_ATOMS: atom_id res chain seq x y z
N MET A 1 -39.41 74.05 -28.70
CA MET A 1 -38.52 73.84 -29.86
C MET A 1 -38.04 72.38 -29.83
N THR A 2 -38.75 71.43 -30.44
CA THR A 2 -38.66 70.95 -31.86
C THR A 2 -37.44 70.03 -32.13
N THR A 3 -37.60 68.69 -32.21
CA THR A 3 -37.92 67.82 -33.40
C THR A 3 -36.76 67.68 -34.43
N THR A 4 -36.41 66.58 -35.14
CA THR A 4 -36.76 65.14 -35.26
C THR A 4 -35.80 64.48 -36.27
N GLN A 5 -35.51 63.17 -36.11
CA GLN A 5 -35.34 62.07 -37.10
C GLN A 5 -34.44 62.16 -38.37
N PRO A 6 -33.95 61.02 -38.95
CA PRO A 6 -34.31 59.61 -38.75
C PRO A 6 -33.36 58.96 -37.74
N ARG A 7 -33.75 58.92 -36.46
CA ARG A 7 -32.80 59.18 -35.37
C ARG A 7 -33.12 58.27 -34.16
N ARG A 8 -32.11 57.84 -33.38
CA ARG A 8 -31.56 58.67 -32.28
C ARG A 8 -32.75 59.29 -31.53
N ARG A 9 -32.99 58.92 -30.25
CA ARG A 9 -34.00 59.44 -29.28
C ARG A 9 -34.92 58.30 -28.82
N GLU A 10 -35.30 58.14 -27.56
CA GLU A 10 -35.28 59.01 -26.35
C GLU A 10 -35.37 58.06 -25.13
N ALA A 11 -34.44 58.09 -24.18
CA ALA A 11 -34.44 58.90 -22.96
C ALA A 11 -34.93 58.14 -21.71
N ALA A 12 -34.07 58.18 -20.69
CA ALA A 12 -34.27 57.70 -19.35
C ALA A 12 -34.92 58.79 -18.45
N ARG A 13 -35.33 58.33 -17.24
CA ARG A 13 -35.57 59.04 -15.97
C ARG A 13 -36.95 59.67 -15.75
N ARG A 14 -37.60 59.25 -14.65
CA ARG A 14 -37.59 59.91 -13.32
C ARG A 14 -38.08 58.88 -12.28
N ALA A 15 -37.40 58.55 -11.19
CA ALA A 15 -36.79 59.32 -10.09
C ALA A 15 -37.69 59.33 -8.85
N VAL A 16 -37.10 58.91 -7.71
CA VAL A 16 -37.35 59.42 -6.33
C VAL A 16 -38.65 58.89 -5.68
N ALA A 17 -38.79 58.48 -4.41
CA ALA A 17 -38.04 58.55 -3.15
C ALA A 17 -38.68 57.51 -2.17
N VAL A 18 -37.93 56.89 -1.25
CA VAL A 18 -37.89 57.16 0.22
C VAL A 18 -39.11 56.65 1.03
N LEU A 19 -38.79 55.70 1.93
CA LEU A 19 -39.23 55.44 3.32
C LEU A 19 -40.62 55.89 3.83
N ALA A 20 -41.28 54.92 4.48
CA ALA A 20 -41.78 54.96 5.87
C ALA A 20 -43.29 54.70 6.08
N ALA A 21 -43.51 53.71 6.96
CA ALA A 21 -44.56 53.61 7.99
C ALA A 21 -46.03 53.47 7.59
N GLY A 22 -46.68 52.44 8.17
CA GLY A 22 -48.13 52.34 8.26
C GLY A 22 -48.63 50.91 8.49
N ALA A 23 -48.55 50.44 9.73
CA ALA A 23 -49.15 49.18 10.17
C ALA A 23 -50.67 49.33 10.43
N ALA A 24 -51.45 48.27 10.11
CA ALA A 24 -52.63 47.73 10.83
C ALA A 24 -53.47 46.87 9.85
N ILE A 25 -53.44 45.52 9.93
CA ILE A 25 -54.33 44.61 10.70
C ILE A 25 -55.79 44.66 10.21
N ALA A 26 -56.57 43.59 9.99
CA ALA A 26 -56.44 42.15 9.82
C ALA A 26 -57.90 41.63 9.62
N ALA A 27 -58.12 40.58 8.84
CA ALA A 27 -59.23 39.64 9.05
C ALA A 27 -58.92 38.32 8.35
N ALA A 28 -58.93 37.24 9.12
CA ALA A 28 -58.34 35.94 8.81
C ALA A 28 -59.27 35.02 8.00
N ALA A 29 -58.69 34.30 7.05
CA ALA A 29 -59.19 33.03 6.54
C ALA A 29 -58.15 31.94 6.86
N ALA A 30 -58.61 30.82 7.43
CA ALA A 30 -57.76 29.74 7.92
C ALA A 30 -56.96 29.08 6.78
N VAL A 31 -55.63 29.10 6.91
CA VAL A 31 -54.69 28.36 6.06
C VAL A 31 -54.46 26.99 6.73
N PRO A 32 -54.50 25.86 6.00
CA PRO A 32 -54.13 24.58 6.57
C PRO A 32 -52.65 24.62 6.97
N ALA A 33 -52.35 24.21 8.20
CA ALA A 33 -50.98 24.14 8.69
C ALA A 33 -50.12 23.28 7.75
N PRO A 34 -48.87 23.70 7.45
CA PRO A 34 -47.97 22.84 6.70
C PRO A 34 -47.76 21.56 7.51
N ALA A 35 -47.93 20.41 6.86
CA ALA A 35 -47.52 19.14 7.43
C ALA A 35 -46.04 19.28 7.83
N ARG A 36 -45.75 19.21 9.13
CA ARG A 36 -44.38 19.17 9.63
C ARG A 36 -43.72 17.95 8.99
N ALA A 37 -42.69 18.16 8.17
CA ALA A 37 -41.79 17.10 7.78
C ALA A 37 -41.23 16.48 9.06
N GLU A 38 -41.38 15.16 9.22
CA GLU A 38 -40.71 14.45 10.31
C GLU A 38 -39.19 14.69 10.20
N PRO A 39 -38.51 14.98 11.32
CA PRO A 39 -37.06 15.11 11.30
C PRO A 39 -36.43 13.80 10.85
N ALA A 40 -35.44 13.88 9.95
CA ALA A 40 -34.69 12.71 9.51
C ALA A 40 -34.12 11.95 10.72
N PRO A 41 -34.07 10.61 10.70
CA PRO A 41 -33.52 9.81 11.79
C PRO A 41 -32.12 10.31 12.19
N ALA A 42 -31.86 10.46 13.49
CA ALA A 42 -30.55 10.84 14.00
C ALA A 42 -29.48 9.86 13.48
N GLY A 43 -28.48 10.37 12.75
CA GLY A 43 -27.44 9.56 12.08
C GLY A 43 -27.43 9.66 10.54
N CYS A 44 -28.51 10.13 9.91
CA CYS A 44 -28.60 10.23 8.44
C CYS A 44 -28.03 11.54 7.83
N ALA A 45 -27.57 12.47 8.65
CA ALA A 45 -27.17 13.82 8.24
C ALA A 45 -25.65 14.00 8.05
N ASP A 46 -24.80 13.20 8.71
CA ASP A 46 -23.35 13.31 8.55
C ASP A 46 -22.89 12.48 7.34
N ARG A 47 -22.69 13.18 6.22
CA ARG A 47 -22.14 12.64 4.96
C ARG A 47 -20.73 13.18 4.69
N ALA A 48 -20.15 13.84 5.69
CA ALA A 48 -18.93 14.61 5.52
C ALA A 48 -17.72 13.69 5.26
N ALA A 49 -17.76 12.44 5.72
CA ALA A 49 -16.71 11.46 5.45
C ALA A 49 -16.68 11.06 3.97
N THR A 50 -17.82 10.66 3.39
CA THR A 50 -17.86 10.38 1.94
C THR A 50 -17.51 11.62 1.11
N LEU A 51 -17.99 12.81 1.48
CA LEU A 51 -17.67 14.05 0.77
C LEU A 51 -16.16 14.33 0.77
N ARG A 52 -15.50 14.26 1.92
CA ARG A 52 -14.05 14.45 2.03
C ARG A 52 -13.27 13.41 1.25
N ALA A 53 -13.71 12.15 1.28
CA ALA A 53 -13.08 11.08 0.51
C ALA A 53 -13.23 11.33 -1.00
N LEU A 54 -14.38 11.82 -1.45
CA LEU A 54 -14.62 12.19 -2.85
C LEU A 54 -13.77 13.39 -3.29
N GLU A 55 -13.68 14.43 -2.45
CA GLU A 55 -12.85 15.61 -2.71
C GLU A 55 -11.36 15.26 -2.77
N ARG A 56 -10.90 14.32 -1.94
CA ARG A 56 -9.52 13.82 -1.97
C ARG A 56 -9.17 13.22 -3.34
N MET A 57 -10.09 12.49 -3.97
CA MET A 57 -9.84 11.88 -5.28
C MET A 57 -9.50 12.92 -6.35
N THR A 58 -10.18 14.06 -6.38
CA THR A 58 -9.92 15.09 -7.39
C THR A 58 -8.91 16.14 -6.94
N GLY A 59 -8.81 16.40 -5.64
CA GLY A 59 -7.95 17.43 -5.07
C GLY A 59 -6.54 16.96 -4.79
N THR A 60 -6.39 15.80 -4.13
CA THR A 60 -5.09 15.22 -3.78
C THR A 60 -4.54 14.36 -4.92
N HIS A 61 -5.36 13.43 -5.43
CA HIS A 61 -4.93 12.51 -6.48
C HIS A 61 -5.06 13.10 -7.90
N GLY A 62 -5.63 14.29 -8.03
CA GLY A 62 -5.70 15.01 -9.29
C GLY A 62 -6.59 14.38 -10.37
N LEU A 63 -7.44 13.41 -10.01
CA LEU A 63 -8.40 12.83 -10.96
C LEU A 63 -9.34 13.91 -11.49
N THR A 64 -9.69 13.81 -12.77
CA THR A 64 -10.55 14.81 -13.43
C THR A 64 -11.89 15.03 -12.73
N GLY A 65 -12.57 13.96 -12.31
CA GLY A 65 -13.91 14.04 -11.73
C GLY A 65 -14.34 12.73 -11.08
N ALA A 66 -15.09 12.86 -9.99
CA ALA A 66 -15.66 11.74 -9.26
C ALA A 66 -17.09 12.07 -8.81
N ALA A 67 -17.98 11.08 -8.82
CA ALA A 67 -19.36 11.22 -8.35
C ALA A 67 -19.82 10.00 -7.57
N VAL A 68 -20.67 10.20 -6.58
CA VAL A 68 -21.29 9.13 -5.79
C VAL A 68 -22.80 9.34 -5.70
N ARG A 69 -23.55 8.25 -5.83
CA ARG A 69 -24.98 8.17 -5.50
C ARG A 69 -25.19 7.08 -4.47
N VAL A 70 -25.93 7.43 -3.42
CA VAL A 70 -26.37 6.49 -2.40
C VAL A 70 -27.90 6.46 -2.35
N ASP A 71 -28.47 5.26 -2.39
CA ASP A 71 -29.89 5.01 -2.14
C ASP A 71 -30.02 4.13 -0.88
N ASP A 72 -30.22 4.78 0.26
CA ASP A 72 -30.30 4.14 1.57
C ASP A 72 -31.77 3.91 1.98
N PRO A 73 -32.16 2.69 2.40
CA PRO A 73 -33.53 2.42 2.85
C PRO A 73 -33.97 3.24 4.08
N ALA A 74 -33.05 3.58 4.97
CA ALA A 74 -33.33 4.35 6.19
C ALA A 74 -33.13 5.86 5.99
N CYS A 75 -32.08 6.25 5.26
CA CYS A 75 -31.67 7.65 5.12
C CYS A 75 -32.09 8.33 3.82
N GLY A 76 -32.78 7.61 2.93
CA GLY A 76 -33.20 8.11 1.62
C GLY A 76 -32.05 8.23 0.61
N THR A 77 -32.32 8.94 -0.48
CA THR A 77 -31.36 9.13 -1.57
C THR A 77 -30.52 10.39 -1.37
N TRP A 78 -29.22 10.30 -1.67
CA TRP A 78 -28.38 11.48 -1.82
C TRP A 78 -27.28 11.27 -2.87
N LYS A 79 -26.67 12.39 -3.29
CA LYS A 79 -25.61 12.43 -4.30
C LYS A 79 -24.54 13.43 -3.89
N ALA A 80 -23.31 13.16 -4.33
CA ALA A 80 -22.22 14.12 -4.28
C ALA A 80 -21.32 13.97 -5.51
N ALA A 81 -20.58 15.03 -5.82
CA ALA A 81 -19.60 15.02 -6.90
C ALA A 81 -18.45 15.98 -6.57
N SER A 82 -17.27 15.70 -7.10
CA SER A 82 -16.10 16.56 -7.05
C SER A 82 -15.42 16.58 -8.42
N GLY A 83 -14.72 17.67 -8.73
CA GLY A 83 -14.07 17.88 -10.04
C GLY A 83 -15.03 18.16 -11.19
N VAL A 84 -14.59 17.86 -12.42
CA VAL A 84 -15.27 18.26 -13.65
C VAL A 84 -15.64 17.05 -14.52
N ALA A 85 -16.80 17.12 -15.16
CA ALA A 85 -17.22 16.19 -16.20
C ALA A 85 -16.60 16.51 -17.57
N ASP A 86 -16.05 17.71 -17.76
CA ASP A 86 -15.44 18.16 -19.02
C ASP A 86 -14.36 19.20 -18.72
N ARG A 87 -13.09 18.83 -18.94
CA ARG A 87 -11.92 19.69 -18.66
C ARG A 87 -11.84 20.93 -19.54
N ARG A 88 -12.42 20.91 -20.74
CA ARG A 88 -12.38 22.03 -21.68
C ARG A 88 -13.38 23.11 -21.30
N THR A 89 -14.58 22.71 -20.87
CA THR A 89 -15.67 23.64 -20.52
C THR A 89 -15.75 23.96 -19.03
N GLY A 90 -15.08 23.17 -18.18
CA GLY A 90 -15.20 23.26 -16.72
C GLY A 90 -16.54 22.78 -16.18
N ARG A 91 -17.35 22.08 -16.99
CA ARG A 91 -18.67 21.59 -16.56
C ARG A 91 -18.51 20.67 -15.34
N PRO A 92 -19.22 20.89 -14.22
CA PRO A 92 -19.03 20.11 -13.00
C PRO A 92 -19.41 18.65 -13.20
N MET A 93 -18.72 17.78 -12.46
CA MET A 93 -19.08 16.36 -12.37
C MET A 93 -20.42 16.18 -11.65
N SER A 94 -21.15 15.09 -11.95
CA SER A 94 -22.46 14.81 -11.33
C SER A 94 -22.80 13.32 -11.38
N ALA A 95 -23.45 12.83 -10.32
CA ALA A 95 -23.96 11.46 -10.22
C ALA A 95 -25.26 11.20 -11.02
N ASP A 96 -25.63 12.12 -11.91
CA ASP A 96 -26.72 11.97 -12.90
C ASP A 96 -26.19 11.74 -14.32
N LEU A 97 -24.88 11.77 -14.51
CA LEU A 97 -24.26 11.60 -15.83
C LEU A 97 -24.12 10.13 -16.18
N ARG A 98 -24.18 9.86 -17.49
CA ARG A 98 -23.87 8.55 -18.05
C ARG A 98 -22.36 8.35 -18.16
N VAL A 99 -21.93 7.10 -17.94
CA VAL A 99 -20.55 6.64 -18.13
C VAL A 99 -20.55 5.24 -18.77
N ARG A 100 -19.40 4.83 -19.32
CA ARG A 100 -19.18 3.43 -19.70
C ARG A 100 -18.87 2.65 -18.44
N ILE A 101 -19.71 1.67 -18.11
CA ILE A 101 -19.60 0.96 -16.82
C ILE A 101 -18.64 -0.23 -16.86
N ALA A 102 -18.02 -0.47 -18.02
CA ALA A 102 -17.01 -1.48 -18.22
C ALA A 102 -17.45 -2.82 -17.61
N SER A 103 -16.58 -3.48 -16.85
CA SER A 103 -16.81 -4.81 -16.27
C SER A 103 -18.02 -4.96 -15.36
N VAL A 104 -18.69 -3.89 -14.92
CA VAL A 104 -20.01 -4.03 -14.27
C VAL A 104 -21.01 -4.75 -15.20
N THR A 105 -20.82 -4.64 -16.52
CA THR A 105 -21.54 -5.40 -17.56
C THR A 105 -21.56 -6.91 -17.30
N LYS A 106 -20.48 -7.49 -16.74
CA LYS A 106 -20.39 -8.91 -16.42
C LYS A 106 -21.55 -9.38 -15.53
N THR A 107 -21.98 -8.53 -14.60
CA THR A 107 -23.13 -8.83 -13.72
C THR A 107 -24.43 -8.93 -14.52
N PHE A 108 -24.65 -8.08 -15.53
CA PHE A 108 -25.84 -8.15 -16.41
C PHE A 108 -25.82 -9.42 -17.26
N THR A 109 -24.66 -9.77 -17.81
CA THR A 109 -24.44 -11.01 -18.57
C THR A 109 -24.68 -12.23 -17.68
N ALA A 110 -24.11 -12.27 -16.48
CA ALA A 110 -24.28 -13.38 -15.53
C ALA A 110 -25.75 -13.56 -15.10
N VAL A 111 -26.47 -12.46 -14.81
CA VAL A 111 -27.92 -12.53 -14.51
C VAL A 111 -28.71 -13.10 -15.69
N THR A 112 -28.37 -12.70 -16.92
CA THR A 112 -29.02 -13.22 -18.14
C THR A 112 -28.78 -14.73 -18.29
N VAL A 113 -27.53 -15.19 -18.12
CA VAL A 113 -27.18 -16.62 -18.15
C VAL A 113 -27.91 -17.39 -17.05
N LEU A 114 -27.96 -16.86 -15.82
CA LEU A 114 -28.66 -17.48 -14.70
C LEU A 114 -30.18 -17.55 -14.91
N GLN A 115 -30.80 -16.55 -15.53
CA GLN A 115 -32.21 -16.60 -15.90
C GLN A 115 -32.50 -17.63 -16.99
N LEU A 116 -31.63 -17.75 -17.99
CA LEU A 116 -31.71 -18.81 -18.99
C LEU A 116 -31.49 -20.19 -18.36
N ALA A 117 -30.65 -20.28 -17.31
CA ALA A 117 -30.48 -21.51 -16.56
C ALA A 117 -31.74 -21.88 -15.77
N ARG A 118 -32.43 -20.88 -15.19
CA ARG A 118 -33.75 -21.09 -14.54
C ARG A 118 -34.79 -21.62 -15.51
N GLU A 119 -34.72 -21.21 -16.75
CA GLU A 119 -35.60 -21.65 -17.84
C GLU A 119 -35.22 -23.04 -18.40
N GLY A 120 -34.22 -23.70 -17.82
CA GLY A 120 -33.72 -25.00 -18.28
C GLY A 120 -32.96 -24.94 -19.60
N ARG A 121 -32.66 -23.74 -20.10
CA ARG A 121 -31.96 -23.55 -21.38
C ARG A 121 -30.45 -23.64 -21.23
N ILE A 122 -29.93 -23.26 -20.07
CA ILE A 122 -28.52 -23.37 -19.70
C ILE A 122 -28.37 -24.25 -18.47
N SER A 123 -27.37 -25.13 -18.43
CA SER A 123 -26.91 -25.77 -17.20
C SER A 123 -25.57 -25.15 -16.83
N LEU A 124 -25.45 -24.67 -15.59
CA LEU A 124 -24.22 -24.02 -15.12
C LEU A 124 -23.02 -24.98 -15.14
N ASP A 125 -23.27 -26.25 -14.88
CA ASP A 125 -22.22 -27.27 -14.82
C ASP A 125 -22.04 -28.02 -16.15
N ALA A 126 -22.79 -27.65 -17.19
CA ALA A 126 -22.56 -28.20 -18.52
C ALA A 126 -21.28 -27.62 -19.14
N PRO A 127 -20.57 -28.44 -19.95
CA PRO A 127 -19.40 -27.98 -20.68
C PRO A 127 -19.75 -26.95 -21.75
N VAL A 128 -18.80 -26.08 -22.09
CA VAL A 128 -18.90 -25.11 -23.19
C VAL A 128 -19.23 -25.83 -24.50
N GLU A 129 -18.62 -27.00 -24.72
CA GLU A 129 -18.82 -27.83 -25.92
C GLU A 129 -20.28 -28.16 -26.21
N ARG A 130 -21.12 -28.26 -25.17
CA ARG A 130 -22.57 -28.51 -25.35
C ARG A 130 -23.26 -27.40 -26.14
N TYR A 131 -22.80 -26.16 -25.98
CA TYR A 131 -23.43 -24.98 -26.56
C TYR A 131 -22.68 -24.50 -27.80
N LEU A 132 -21.35 -24.49 -27.73
CA LEU A 132 -20.47 -23.94 -28.75
C LEU A 132 -19.46 -25.02 -29.19
N PRO A 133 -19.91 -26.07 -29.91
CA PRO A 133 -19.06 -27.20 -30.25
C PRO A 133 -17.87 -26.76 -31.12
N GLY A 134 -16.67 -27.26 -30.80
CA GLY A 134 -15.44 -26.96 -31.52
C GLY A 134 -14.81 -25.59 -31.25
N LEU A 135 -15.42 -24.73 -30.44
CA LEU A 135 -14.91 -23.38 -30.18
C LEU A 135 -13.53 -23.40 -29.51
N LEU A 136 -13.34 -24.34 -28.58
CA LEU A 136 -12.15 -24.45 -27.71
C LEU A 136 -11.28 -25.67 -28.05
N ASP A 137 -11.45 -26.30 -29.21
CA ASP A 137 -10.69 -27.51 -29.63
C ASP A 137 -9.30 -27.18 -30.22
N ARG A 138 -8.70 -26.07 -29.78
CA ARG A 138 -7.43 -25.54 -30.28
C ARG A 138 -6.69 -24.81 -29.17
N GLY A 139 -5.40 -24.55 -29.37
CA GLY A 139 -4.55 -23.90 -28.37
C GLY A 139 -4.35 -24.74 -27.09
N GLY A 140 -4.57 -26.05 -27.14
CA GLY A 140 -4.44 -26.94 -25.98
C GLY A 140 -5.61 -26.91 -24.99
N TYR A 141 -6.70 -26.21 -25.32
CA TYR A 141 -7.93 -26.21 -24.52
C TYR A 141 -8.85 -27.36 -24.91
N ASP A 142 -9.80 -27.68 -24.02
CA ASP A 142 -10.82 -28.70 -24.23
C ASP A 142 -12.17 -28.17 -23.76
N GLY A 143 -13.06 -27.88 -24.71
CA GLY A 143 -14.40 -27.34 -24.44
C GLY A 143 -15.26 -28.24 -23.57
N ARG A 144 -14.92 -29.54 -23.44
CA ARG A 144 -15.61 -30.51 -22.59
C ARG A 144 -15.24 -30.40 -21.11
N LYS A 145 -14.14 -29.70 -20.79
CA LYS A 145 -13.65 -29.52 -19.41
C LYS A 145 -14.04 -28.17 -18.80
N ILE A 146 -14.27 -27.16 -19.62
CA ILE A 146 -14.64 -25.82 -19.18
C ILE A 146 -16.16 -25.75 -19.07
N THR A 147 -16.71 -25.32 -17.93
CA THR A 147 -18.15 -25.25 -17.68
C THR A 147 -18.66 -23.81 -17.73
N VAL A 148 -19.96 -23.61 -17.94
CA VAL A 148 -20.57 -22.27 -17.88
C VAL A 148 -20.29 -21.59 -16.51
N ARG A 149 -20.29 -22.37 -15.43
CA ARG A 149 -19.96 -21.90 -14.08
C ARG A 149 -18.52 -21.42 -13.99
N SER A 150 -17.57 -22.16 -14.55
CA SER A 150 -16.15 -21.77 -14.48
C SER A 150 -15.88 -20.51 -15.31
N LEU A 151 -16.61 -20.30 -16.41
CA LEU A 151 -16.58 -19.03 -17.14
C LEU A 151 -17.05 -17.86 -16.25
N LEU A 152 -18.26 -17.96 -15.69
CA LEU A 152 -18.83 -16.87 -14.87
C LEU A 152 -18.01 -16.58 -13.59
N ARG A 153 -17.24 -17.56 -13.12
CA ARG A 153 -16.42 -17.46 -11.90
C ARG A 153 -14.94 -17.17 -12.16
N HIS A 154 -14.50 -17.07 -13.42
CA HIS A 154 -13.08 -16.88 -13.77
C HIS A 154 -12.16 -18.02 -13.29
N THR A 155 -12.64 -19.27 -13.36
CA THR A 155 -11.86 -20.48 -13.01
C THR A 155 -11.76 -21.45 -14.18
N SER A 156 -11.83 -20.94 -15.42
CA SER A 156 -11.78 -21.74 -16.65
C SER A 156 -10.37 -22.08 -17.10
N GLY A 157 -9.37 -21.32 -16.64
CA GLY A 157 -8.00 -21.37 -17.15
C GLY A 157 -7.81 -20.70 -18.51
N LEU A 158 -8.79 -19.93 -19.01
CA LEU A 158 -8.63 -19.19 -20.27
C LEU A 158 -7.88 -17.87 -20.04
N PRO A 159 -6.96 -17.49 -20.94
CA PRO A 159 -6.24 -16.21 -20.90
C PRO A 159 -7.15 -15.04 -21.29
N ASP A 160 -6.77 -13.81 -20.94
CA ASP A 160 -7.48 -12.61 -21.36
C ASP A 160 -6.97 -12.08 -22.70
N TYR A 161 -7.84 -12.00 -23.72
CA TYR A 161 -7.45 -11.44 -25.03
C TYR A 161 -7.01 -9.98 -24.94
N MET A 162 -7.40 -9.26 -23.88
CA MET A 162 -6.98 -7.88 -23.66
C MET A 162 -5.45 -7.75 -23.61
N ASP A 163 -4.73 -8.80 -23.19
CA ASP A 163 -3.27 -8.85 -23.15
C ASP A 163 -2.63 -8.89 -24.56
N THR A 164 -3.42 -9.09 -25.63
CA THR A 164 -2.93 -9.02 -27.01
C THR A 164 -2.83 -7.59 -27.57
N PHE A 165 -3.33 -6.59 -26.85
CA PHE A 165 -3.30 -5.19 -27.27
C PHE A 165 -2.21 -4.42 -26.52
N PRO A 166 -1.16 -3.90 -27.20
CA PRO A 166 -0.08 -3.17 -26.54
C PRO A 166 -0.53 -1.80 -26.03
N ASN A 167 -1.56 -1.22 -26.65
CA ASN A 167 -2.18 0.04 -26.26
C ASN A 167 -3.61 0.10 -26.82
N SER A 168 -4.31 1.16 -26.43
CA SER A 168 -5.72 1.33 -26.75
C SER A 168 -6.00 1.81 -28.17
N ASP A 169 -5.02 2.38 -28.87
CA ASP A 169 -5.17 2.81 -30.28
C ASP A 169 -5.53 1.64 -31.20
N GLY A 170 -5.03 0.44 -30.89
CA GLY A 170 -5.29 -0.78 -31.65
C GLY A 170 -6.75 -1.27 -31.62
N TYR A 171 -7.57 -0.80 -30.67
CA TYR A 171 -8.96 -1.22 -30.55
C TYR A 171 -9.98 -0.09 -30.41
N ARG A 172 -9.57 1.11 -30.00
CA ARG A 172 -10.49 2.19 -29.55
C ARG A 172 -11.63 2.47 -30.52
N PHE A 173 -11.39 2.47 -31.82
CA PHE A 173 -12.39 2.79 -32.84
C PHE A 173 -12.77 1.61 -33.73
N ARG A 174 -12.31 0.40 -33.39
CA ARG A 174 -12.46 -0.78 -34.22
C ARG A 174 -13.61 -1.66 -33.72
N HIS A 175 -14.37 -2.19 -34.67
CA HIS A 175 -15.32 -3.26 -34.43
C HIS A 175 -14.59 -4.59 -34.20
N PHE A 176 -15.06 -5.37 -33.22
CA PHE A 176 -14.55 -6.73 -32.96
C PHE A 176 -15.71 -7.71 -32.89
N GLU A 177 -15.57 -8.80 -33.63
CA GLU A 177 -16.44 -9.96 -33.50
C GLU A 177 -16.03 -10.79 -32.28
N PRO A 178 -16.98 -11.36 -31.50
CA PRO A 178 -16.66 -12.19 -30.35
C PRO A 178 -15.67 -13.33 -30.65
N GLY A 179 -15.80 -13.95 -31.83
CA GLY A 179 -14.90 -15.01 -32.29
C GLY A 179 -13.46 -14.52 -32.47
N GLU A 180 -13.26 -13.31 -32.99
CA GLU A 180 -11.91 -12.72 -33.14
C GLU A 180 -11.24 -12.54 -31.77
N LEU A 181 -11.99 -12.07 -30.77
CA LEU A 181 -11.45 -11.87 -29.42
C LEU A 181 -11.08 -13.21 -28.77
N ILE A 182 -11.88 -14.25 -28.99
CA ILE A 182 -11.57 -15.61 -28.51
C ILE A 182 -10.34 -16.15 -29.23
N ASP A 183 -10.24 -16.00 -30.55
CA ASP A 183 -9.08 -16.44 -31.32
C ASP A 183 -7.77 -15.81 -30.82
N ARG A 184 -7.82 -14.51 -30.50
CA ARG A 184 -6.70 -13.78 -29.88
C ARG A 184 -6.32 -14.38 -28.53
N ALA A 185 -7.29 -14.64 -27.65
CA ALA A 185 -7.02 -15.28 -26.36
C ALA A 185 -6.38 -16.66 -26.52
N LEU A 186 -6.91 -17.52 -27.39
CA LEU A 186 -6.41 -18.90 -27.54
C LEU A 186 -5.01 -18.98 -28.17
N ALA A 187 -4.49 -17.87 -28.71
CA ALA A 187 -3.11 -17.74 -29.18
C ALA A 187 -2.12 -17.36 -28.08
N LEU A 188 -2.60 -16.92 -26.91
CA LEU A 188 -1.76 -16.62 -25.76
C LEU A 188 -1.34 -17.89 -25.01
N PRO A 189 -0.23 -17.84 -24.25
CA PRO A 189 0.13 -18.88 -23.29
C PRO A 189 -1.00 -19.16 -22.30
N HIS A 190 -1.03 -20.37 -21.76
CA HIS A 190 -1.97 -20.72 -20.69
C HIS A 190 -1.61 -19.92 -19.43
N PRO A 191 -2.60 -19.33 -18.74
CA PRO A 191 -2.36 -18.67 -17.45
C PRO A 191 -2.01 -19.71 -16.37
N ASP A 192 -1.40 -19.25 -15.29
CA ASP A 192 -1.08 -20.09 -14.13
C ASP A 192 -2.34 -20.80 -13.59
N PRO A 193 -2.21 -22.02 -13.01
CA PRO A 193 -3.33 -22.75 -12.46
C PRO A 193 -4.03 -21.97 -11.33
N GLY A 194 -5.36 -21.86 -11.38
CA GLY A 194 -6.15 -21.24 -10.32
C GLY A 194 -7.22 -20.28 -10.85
N TRP A 195 -7.50 -19.24 -10.06
CA TRP A 195 -8.40 -18.17 -10.45
C TRP A 195 -7.66 -17.16 -11.33
N HIS A 196 -8.21 -16.84 -12.50
CA HIS A 196 -7.59 -15.90 -13.43
C HIS A 196 -8.66 -15.03 -14.10
N TYR A 197 -8.59 -13.72 -13.84
CA TYR A 197 -9.54 -12.78 -14.42
C TYR A 197 -9.32 -12.64 -15.92
N ALA A 198 -10.23 -13.19 -16.71
CA ALA A 198 -10.20 -13.07 -18.15
C ALA A 198 -11.55 -12.66 -18.72
N THR A 199 -11.58 -11.52 -19.41
CA THR A 199 -12.77 -11.00 -20.10
C THR A 199 -13.24 -11.97 -21.19
N THR A 200 -12.34 -12.76 -21.78
CA THR A 200 -12.61 -13.91 -22.66
C THR A 200 -13.73 -14.81 -22.14
N ASN A 201 -13.76 -15.07 -20.82
CA ASN A 201 -14.80 -15.90 -20.20
C ASN A 201 -16.20 -15.37 -20.46
N TYR A 202 -16.37 -14.06 -20.38
CA TYR A 202 -17.66 -13.40 -20.55
C TYR A 202 -18.05 -13.27 -22.01
N ILE A 203 -17.09 -13.16 -22.92
CA ILE A 203 -17.35 -13.28 -24.36
C ILE A 203 -17.96 -14.66 -24.65
N ILE A 204 -17.35 -15.73 -24.15
CA ILE A 204 -17.90 -17.08 -24.35
C ILE A 204 -19.27 -17.23 -23.65
N ALA A 205 -19.42 -16.76 -22.42
CA ALA A 205 -20.71 -16.81 -21.71
C ALA A 205 -21.82 -16.04 -22.45
N GLY A 206 -21.47 -14.93 -23.11
CA GLY A 206 -22.36 -14.17 -23.99
C GLY A 206 -22.81 -14.98 -25.20
N LEU A 207 -21.88 -15.62 -25.92
CA LEU A 207 -22.20 -16.52 -27.04
C LEU A 207 -23.05 -17.71 -26.62
N ILE A 208 -22.79 -18.27 -25.43
CA ILE A 208 -23.63 -19.32 -24.85
C ILE A 208 -25.04 -18.81 -24.58
N ALA A 209 -25.22 -17.57 -24.09
CA ALA A 209 -26.53 -16.98 -23.92
C ALA A 209 -27.26 -16.74 -25.25
N GLU A 210 -26.54 -16.33 -26.30
CA GLU A 210 -27.12 -16.14 -27.64
C GLU A 210 -27.59 -17.45 -28.24
N LYS A 211 -26.70 -18.45 -28.31
CA LYS A 211 -27.04 -19.80 -28.73
C LYS A 211 -28.15 -20.41 -27.86
N ALA A 212 -27.97 -20.20 -26.57
CA ALA A 212 -28.85 -20.45 -25.44
C ALA A 212 -30.28 -19.98 -25.64
N SER A 213 -30.47 -18.86 -26.33
CA SER A 213 -31.72 -18.12 -26.32
C SER A 213 -32.36 -17.98 -27.71
N GLY A 214 -31.55 -17.95 -28.77
CA GLY A 214 -31.95 -17.60 -30.13
C GLY A 214 -32.02 -16.10 -30.40
N HIS A 215 -31.66 -15.24 -29.43
CA HIS A 215 -31.59 -13.78 -29.59
C HIS A 215 -30.20 -13.27 -29.29
N SER A 216 -29.90 -12.05 -29.72
CA SER A 216 -28.66 -11.38 -29.34
C SER A 216 -28.56 -11.20 -27.82
N LEU A 217 -27.36 -11.19 -27.27
CA LEU A 217 -27.15 -10.93 -25.85
C LEU A 217 -27.68 -9.53 -25.48
N GLU A 218 -27.52 -8.57 -26.38
CA GLU A 218 -28.01 -7.21 -26.23
C GLU A 218 -29.53 -7.18 -26.01
N ASP A 219 -30.28 -7.96 -26.82
CA ASP A 219 -31.72 -8.07 -26.71
C ASP A 219 -32.15 -8.81 -25.45
N GLU A 220 -31.42 -9.86 -25.06
CA GLU A 220 -31.67 -10.58 -23.82
C GLU A 220 -31.49 -9.68 -22.60
N VAL A 221 -30.36 -8.97 -22.48
CA VAL A 221 -30.12 -7.99 -21.41
C VAL A 221 -31.20 -6.90 -21.44
N ARG A 222 -31.55 -6.41 -22.62
CA ARG A 222 -32.57 -5.36 -22.78
C ARG A 222 -33.94 -5.81 -22.31
N ARG A 223 -34.41 -6.99 -22.73
CA ARG A 223 -35.76 -7.47 -22.47
C ARG A 223 -35.93 -8.05 -21.06
N ARG A 224 -34.87 -8.62 -20.49
CA ARG A 224 -34.88 -9.27 -19.17
C ARG A 224 -34.57 -8.33 -18.03
N ILE A 225 -33.74 -7.32 -18.27
CA ILE A 225 -33.20 -6.46 -17.22
C ILE A 225 -33.56 -4.99 -17.48
N ILE A 226 -33.10 -4.40 -18.58
CA ILE A 226 -33.21 -2.95 -18.80
C ILE A 226 -34.68 -2.49 -18.86
N ARG A 227 -35.51 -3.13 -19.71
CA ARG A 227 -36.92 -2.76 -19.87
C ARG A 227 -37.75 -3.04 -18.60
N PRO A 228 -37.70 -4.24 -17.97
CA PRO A 228 -38.52 -4.52 -16.79
C PRO A 228 -38.18 -3.65 -15.58
N LEU A 229 -36.90 -3.32 -15.39
CA LEU A 229 -36.48 -2.44 -14.29
C LEU A 229 -36.60 -0.95 -14.64
N ARG A 230 -36.97 -0.62 -15.90
CA ARG A 230 -37.08 0.74 -16.43
C ARG A 230 -35.79 1.55 -16.28
N LEU A 231 -34.64 0.92 -16.57
CA LEU A 231 -33.33 1.56 -16.55
C LEU A 231 -33.24 2.50 -17.77
N ARG A 232 -33.42 3.81 -17.56
CA ARG A 232 -33.61 4.79 -18.67
C ARG A 232 -32.30 5.31 -19.26
N ASP A 233 -31.22 5.19 -18.51
CA ASP A 233 -29.87 5.63 -18.88
C ASP A 233 -28.98 4.45 -19.25
N THR A 234 -29.46 3.21 -19.04
CA THR A 234 -28.74 1.99 -19.37
C THR A 234 -29.06 1.50 -20.77
N TYR A 235 -28.04 1.30 -21.58
CA TYR A 235 -28.21 0.73 -22.91
C TYR A 235 -26.93 0.07 -23.41
N TRP A 236 -27.11 -0.85 -24.37
CA TRP A 236 -26.02 -1.41 -25.13
C TRP A 236 -25.67 -0.49 -26.31
N PRO A 237 -24.43 0.02 -26.41
CA PRO A 237 -24.07 0.98 -27.44
C PRO A 237 -23.91 0.35 -28.84
N GLY A 238 -23.57 -0.95 -28.91
CA GLY A 238 -23.14 -1.61 -30.15
C GLY A 238 -21.88 -0.93 -30.68
N ASP A 239 -21.82 -0.75 -32.00
CA ASP A 239 -20.71 -0.05 -32.67
C ASP A 239 -20.63 1.47 -32.45
N ARG A 240 -21.57 2.05 -31.70
CA ARG A 240 -21.58 3.50 -31.52
C ARG A 240 -20.45 3.92 -30.60
N THR A 241 -19.54 4.71 -31.15
CA THR A 241 -18.43 5.29 -30.37
C THR A 241 -18.88 6.36 -29.39
N ARG A 242 -20.06 6.97 -29.56
CA ARG A 242 -20.54 8.09 -28.73
C ARG A 242 -21.54 7.66 -27.66
N ILE A 243 -21.47 8.32 -26.50
CA ILE A 243 -22.47 8.19 -25.44
C ILE A 243 -23.69 9.08 -25.76
N ARG A 244 -24.89 8.52 -25.61
CA ARG A 244 -26.16 9.22 -25.87
C ARG A 244 -26.49 10.12 -24.68
N GLY A 245 -27.04 11.31 -24.93
CA GLY A 245 -27.54 12.20 -23.86
C GLY A 245 -26.43 12.77 -22.96
N PRO A 246 -26.76 13.35 -21.81
CA PRO A 246 -25.78 13.91 -20.87
C PRO A 246 -24.83 12.84 -20.29
N HIS A 247 -23.52 13.07 -20.41
CA HIS A 247 -22.48 12.15 -19.94
C HIS A 247 -21.25 12.91 -19.44
N ALA A 248 -20.40 12.23 -18.66
CA ALA A 248 -19.05 12.71 -18.38
C ALA A 248 -18.15 12.45 -19.60
N ARG A 249 -17.19 13.33 -19.86
CA ARG A 249 -16.06 13.06 -20.75
C ARG A 249 -15.06 12.21 -19.98
N GLY A 250 -14.55 11.16 -20.61
CA GLY A 250 -13.55 10.27 -20.03
C GLY A 250 -12.16 10.65 -20.49
N TYR A 251 -11.17 10.57 -19.62
CA TYR A 251 -9.79 10.97 -19.90
C TYR A 251 -8.79 9.85 -19.63
N LEU A 252 -7.82 9.71 -20.52
CA LEU A 252 -6.59 8.96 -20.27
C LEU A 252 -5.53 9.96 -19.79
N ARG A 253 -5.00 9.76 -18.57
CA ARG A 253 -3.92 10.58 -18.00
C ARG A 253 -2.58 9.93 -18.35
N GLU A 254 -1.73 10.68 -19.03
CA GLU A 254 -0.35 10.28 -19.32
C GLU A 254 0.61 11.26 -18.67
N GLU A 255 1.64 10.71 -18.01
CA GLU A 255 2.70 11.50 -17.40
C GLU A 255 4.02 11.17 -18.09
N ARG A 256 4.62 12.17 -18.73
CA ARG A 256 5.88 12.01 -19.47
C ARG A 256 6.76 13.23 -19.25
N ASP A 257 8.03 13.00 -18.91
CA ASP A 257 9.03 14.05 -18.71
C ASP A 257 8.58 15.14 -17.71
N GLY A 258 7.86 14.73 -16.64
CA GLY A 258 7.31 15.63 -15.62
C GLY A 258 6.08 16.46 -16.07
N THR A 259 5.55 16.21 -17.27
CA THR A 259 4.35 16.88 -17.79
C THR A 259 3.17 15.90 -17.81
N VAL A 260 2.04 16.34 -17.27
CA VAL A 260 0.79 15.58 -17.27
C VAL A 260 -0.08 16.02 -18.44
N ARG A 261 -0.47 15.07 -19.29
CA ARG A 261 -1.39 15.26 -20.40
C ARG A 261 -2.65 14.43 -20.17
N TRP A 262 -3.78 14.96 -20.59
CA TRP A 262 -5.04 14.23 -20.59
C TRP A 262 -5.59 14.17 -22.00
N ASP A 263 -5.69 12.96 -22.54
CA ASP A 263 -6.33 12.74 -23.83
C ASP A 263 -7.80 12.38 -23.62
N ASP A 264 -8.68 13.06 -24.35
CA ASP A 264 -10.11 12.76 -24.31
C ASP A 264 -10.34 11.37 -24.92
N PHE A 265 -10.71 10.43 -24.06
CA PHE A 265 -10.98 9.03 -24.38
C PHE A 265 -12.48 8.70 -24.39
N THR A 266 -13.35 9.72 -24.46
CA THR A 266 -14.81 9.54 -24.38
C THR A 266 -15.36 8.66 -25.51
N GLU A 267 -14.90 8.92 -26.74
CA GLU A 267 -15.32 8.17 -27.92
C GLU A 267 -14.54 6.86 -28.02
N MET A 268 -15.26 5.73 -27.98
CA MET A 268 -14.71 4.39 -28.04
C MET A 268 -15.78 3.39 -28.50
N ASN A 269 -15.41 2.48 -29.40
CA ASN A 269 -16.20 1.30 -29.74
C ASN A 269 -15.97 0.22 -28.68
N THR A 270 -17.01 -0.15 -27.95
CA THR A 270 -16.92 -1.11 -26.84
C THR A 270 -17.19 -2.56 -27.25
N THR A 271 -17.26 -2.86 -28.55
CA THR A 271 -17.28 -4.25 -29.04
C THR A 271 -16.00 -5.00 -28.64
N VAL A 272 -14.89 -4.30 -28.41
CA VAL A 272 -13.67 -4.92 -27.84
C VAL A 272 -13.91 -5.54 -26.47
N ALA A 273 -14.88 -5.07 -25.68
CA ALA A 273 -15.21 -5.62 -24.36
C ALA A 273 -16.53 -6.42 -24.33
N TRP A 274 -17.46 -6.08 -25.23
CA TRP A 274 -18.74 -6.77 -25.48
C TRP A 274 -19.45 -7.26 -24.20
N ALA A 275 -19.79 -8.55 -24.11
CA ALA A 275 -20.42 -9.22 -22.95
C ALA A 275 -19.67 -9.04 -21.62
N GLY A 276 -18.39 -8.71 -21.68
CA GLY A 276 -17.55 -8.45 -20.52
C GLY A 276 -17.44 -6.98 -20.13
N GLY A 277 -17.91 -6.02 -20.94
CA GLY A 277 -17.68 -4.61 -20.63
C GLY A 277 -18.39 -3.51 -21.45
N ALA A 278 -19.40 -3.81 -22.27
CA ALA A 278 -19.91 -2.85 -23.25
C ALA A 278 -20.93 -1.82 -22.75
N LEU A 279 -21.61 -2.04 -21.63
CA LEU A 279 -22.77 -1.21 -21.28
C LEU A 279 -22.39 0.24 -20.94
N VAL A 280 -23.31 1.14 -21.26
CA VAL A 280 -23.39 2.48 -20.69
C VAL A 280 -24.52 2.50 -19.68
N SER A 281 -24.35 3.18 -18.55
CA SER A 281 -25.38 3.35 -17.52
C SER A 281 -25.20 4.66 -16.75
N SER A 282 -25.99 4.87 -15.70
CA SER A 282 -25.87 5.95 -14.72
C SER A 282 -25.90 5.39 -13.30
N PRO A 283 -25.40 6.12 -12.29
CA PRO A 283 -25.48 5.71 -10.88
C PRO A 283 -26.88 5.33 -10.42
N ARG A 284 -27.90 6.05 -10.90
CA ARG A 284 -29.30 5.77 -10.57
C ARG A 284 -29.74 4.39 -11.05
N ASP A 285 -29.45 4.08 -12.31
CA ASP A 285 -29.86 2.82 -12.91
C ASP A 285 -29.08 1.64 -12.33
N LEU A 286 -27.78 1.83 -12.02
CA LEU A 286 -26.96 0.80 -11.38
C LEU A 286 -27.45 0.46 -9.97
N ASN A 287 -27.76 1.47 -9.14
CA ASN A 287 -28.40 1.23 -7.85
C ASN A 287 -29.75 0.51 -7.99
N ALA A 288 -30.56 0.85 -9.01
CA ALA A 288 -31.82 0.15 -9.27
C ALA A 288 -31.61 -1.31 -9.71
N PHE A 289 -30.60 -1.57 -10.54
CA PHE A 289 -30.23 -2.91 -10.99
C PHE A 289 -29.73 -3.78 -9.83
N PHE A 290 -28.71 -3.34 -9.10
CA PHE A 290 -28.14 -4.10 -7.97
C PHE A 290 -29.15 -4.26 -6.84
N GLY A 291 -29.97 -3.26 -6.57
CA GLY A 291 -31.09 -3.37 -5.64
C GLY A 291 -32.11 -4.45 -6.05
N ALA A 292 -32.46 -4.52 -7.32
CA ALA A 292 -33.36 -5.55 -7.84
C ALA A 292 -32.74 -6.95 -7.81
N LEU A 293 -31.44 -7.05 -8.07
CA LEU A 293 -30.70 -8.31 -8.00
C LEU A 293 -30.64 -8.83 -6.57
N MET A 294 -30.13 -8.02 -5.63
CA MET A 294 -29.97 -8.42 -4.24
C MET A 294 -31.30 -8.56 -3.50
N GLY A 295 -32.34 -7.85 -3.94
CA GLY A 295 -33.72 -8.01 -3.47
C GLY A 295 -34.45 -9.22 -4.05
N GLY A 296 -33.80 -10.07 -4.87
CA GLY A 296 -34.38 -11.29 -5.41
C GLY A 296 -35.41 -11.10 -6.53
N ARG A 297 -35.53 -9.89 -7.10
CA ARG A 297 -36.47 -9.60 -8.19
C ARG A 297 -35.99 -10.15 -9.53
N LEU A 298 -34.68 -10.25 -9.73
CA LEU A 298 -34.08 -10.77 -10.97
C LEU A 298 -33.79 -12.27 -10.93
N LEU A 299 -33.46 -12.80 -9.75
CA LEU A 299 -33.09 -14.21 -9.55
C LEU A 299 -33.77 -14.75 -8.28
N PRO A 300 -34.26 -16.00 -8.29
CA PRO A 300 -34.78 -16.62 -7.08
C PRO A 300 -33.67 -16.82 -6.04
N PRO A 301 -34.01 -16.92 -4.73
CA PRO A 301 -33.02 -17.01 -3.65
C PRO A 301 -31.95 -18.08 -3.85
N ALA A 302 -32.32 -19.27 -4.33
CA ALA A 302 -31.38 -20.35 -4.59
C ALA A 302 -30.33 -19.99 -5.66
N MET A 303 -30.71 -19.28 -6.72
CA MET A 303 -29.77 -18.84 -7.76
C MET A 303 -28.94 -17.65 -7.32
N LEU A 304 -29.50 -16.74 -6.53
CA LEU A 304 -28.73 -15.66 -5.92
C LEU A 304 -27.69 -16.22 -4.94
N ALA A 305 -28.03 -17.28 -4.19
CA ALA A 305 -27.07 -17.99 -3.34
C ALA A 305 -25.94 -18.62 -4.17
N GLN A 306 -26.27 -19.26 -5.31
CA GLN A 306 -25.26 -19.77 -6.25
C GLN A 306 -24.36 -18.64 -6.80
N MET A 307 -24.94 -17.48 -7.14
CA MET A 307 -24.20 -16.30 -7.59
C MET A 307 -23.23 -15.79 -6.52
N LYS A 308 -23.60 -15.89 -5.24
CA LYS A 308 -22.81 -15.52 -4.06
C LYS A 308 -21.86 -16.61 -3.54
N GLN A 309 -21.86 -17.80 -4.13
CA GLN A 309 -20.84 -18.79 -3.83
C GLN A 309 -19.54 -18.37 -4.51
N THR A 310 -18.64 -17.83 -3.70
CA THR A 310 -17.39 -17.22 -4.15
C THR A 310 -16.21 -18.18 -4.06
N VAL A 311 -15.17 -17.89 -4.84
CA VAL A 311 -13.81 -18.38 -4.63
C VAL A 311 -12.90 -17.20 -4.30
N PRO A 312 -11.74 -17.43 -3.64
CA PRO A 312 -10.72 -16.40 -3.51
C PRO A 312 -10.36 -15.83 -4.88
N ALA A 313 -10.28 -14.51 -4.97
CA ALA A 313 -9.87 -13.80 -6.18
C ALA A 313 -8.45 -13.24 -5.96
N ASP A 314 -7.70 -13.09 -7.05
CA ASP A 314 -6.39 -12.46 -7.00
C ASP A 314 -6.55 -10.97 -6.62
N PRO A 315 -6.00 -10.51 -5.48
CA PRO A 315 -6.15 -9.14 -5.01
C PRO A 315 -5.53 -8.12 -5.97
N ASP A 316 -4.53 -8.51 -6.78
CA ASP A 316 -3.87 -7.62 -7.75
C ASP A 316 -4.75 -7.35 -8.98
N ARG A 317 -5.73 -8.23 -9.24
CA ARG A 317 -6.69 -8.10 -10.36
C ARG A 317 -8.04 -7.54 -9.94
N VAL A 318 -8.39 -7.64 -8.65
CA VAL A 318 -9.57 -7.02 -8.05
C VAL A 318 -9.15 -6.04 -6.95
N TRP A 319 -9.36 -6.39 -5.68
CA TRP A 319 -8.87 -5.66 -4.51
C TRP A 319 -8.79 -6.61 -3.31
N ASP A 320 -8.03 -6.22 -2.29
CA ASP A 320 -7.84 -7.05 -1.10
C ASP A 320 -9.16 -7.42 -0.39
N GLY A 321 -9.23 -8.66 0.10
CA GLY A 321 -10.41 -9.23 0.76
C GLY A 321 -11.62 -9.50 -0.14
N ALA A 322 -11.53 -9.24 -1.45
CA ALA A 322 -12.58 -9.57 -2.41
C ALA A 322 -12.63 -11.08 -2.70
N ALA A 323 -13.85 -11.60 -2.85
CA ALA A 323 -14.08 -12.96 -3.33
C ALA A 323 -15.03 -12.94 -4.53
N TYR A 324 -14.76 -13.76 -5.54
CA TYR A 324 -15.45 -13.71 -6.83
C TYR A 324 -16.47 -14.85 -6.98
N GLY A 325 -17.73 -14.47 -7.20
CA GLY A 325 -18.87 -15.35 -7.42
C GLY A 325 -19.19 -15.54 -8.91
N LEU A 326 -20.46 -15.67 -9.27
CA LEU A 326 -20.86 -15.74 -10.68
C LEU A 326 -21.14 -14.32 -11.21
N GLY A 327 -20.09 -13.64 -11.69
CA GLY A 327 -20.18 -12.24 -12.13
C GLY A 327 -20.59 -11.27 -11.04
N LEU A 328 -20.22 -11.58 -9.80
CA LEU A 328 -20.54 -10.81 -8.62
C LEU A 328 -19.38 -10.90 -7.63
N ILE A 329 -18.97 -9.76 -7.10
CA ILE A 329 -17.88 -9.66 -6.13
C ILE A 329 -18.48 -9.44 -4.75
N GLY A 330 -18.06 -10.25 -3.78
CA GLY A 330 -18.37 -10.07 -2.37
C GLY A 330 -17.16 -9.49 -1.64
N THR A 331 -17.35 -8.38 -0.94
CA THR A 331 -16.26 -7.72 -0.18
C THR A 331 -16.72 -7.40 1.24
N PRO A 332 -16.00 -7.84 2.29
CA PRO A 332 -16.30 -7.48 3.67
C PRO A 332 -16.24 -5.97 3.91
N LEU A 333 -17.14 -5.44 4.74
CA LEU A 333 -17.13 -4.05 5.19
C LEU A 333 -16.57 -3.95 6.62
N ARG A 334 -15.77 -2.91 6.91
CA ARG A 334 -15.31 -2.61 8.28
C ARG A 334 -16.47 -2.35 9.26
N CYS A 335 -17.58 -1.79 8.78
CA CYS A 335 -18.80 -1.60 9.59
C CYS A 335 -19.62 -2.89 9.79
N GLY A 336 -19.11 -4.04 9.33
CA GLY A 336 -19.76 -5.34 9.45
C GLY A 336 -20.55 -5.74 8.20
N GLY A 337 -20.60 -7.04 7.94
CA GLY A 337 -21.25 -7.63 6.78
C GLY A 337 -20.44 -7.52 5.49
N THR A 338 -21.10 -7.75 4.36
CA THR A 338 -20.48 -7.84 3.03
C THR A 338 -21.28 -7.00 2.06
N TRP A 339 -20.62 -6.14 1.29
CA TRP A 339 -21.26 -5.54 0.13
C TRP A 339 -21.08 -6.44 -1.09
N TRP A 340 -22.15 -6.55 -1.88
CA TRP A 340 -22.21 -7.38 -3.07
C TRP A 340 -22.38 -6.49 -4.30
N GLY A 341 -21.46 -6.59 -5.24
CA GLY A 341 -21.45 -5.69 -6.39
C GLY A 341 -20.41 -6.06 -7.43
N HIS A 342 -19.97 -5.06 -8.19
CA HIS A 342 -18.87 -5.20 -9.15
C HIS A 342 -18.20 -3.84 -9.39
N ALA A 343 -16.93 -3.85 -9.78
CA ALA A 343 -16.24 -2.68 -10.33
C ALA A 343 -15.94 -2.86 -11.82
N GLY A 344 -15.90 -1.78 -12.58
CA GLY A 344 -15.54 -1.81 -13.99
C GLY A 344 -14.55 -0.71 -14.29
N GLY A 345 -13.42 -1.07 -14.90
CA GLY A 345 -12.47 -0.14 -15.50
C GLY A 345 -12.41 -0.32 -17.02
N LEU A 346 -12.44 0.79 -17.72
CA LEU A 346 -11.90 0.99 -19.08
C LEU A 346 -10.89 2.13 -18.98
N GLU A 347 -10.16 2.45 -20.04
CA GLU A 347 -9.02 3.40 -20.03
C GLU A 347 -9.36 4.77 -19.43
N SER A 348 -10.64 5.16 -19.43
CA SER A 348 -11.11 6.49 -19.06
C SER A 348 -12.29 6.55 -18.09
N TYR A 349 -12.73 5.40 -17.59
CA TYR A 349 -13.83 5.35 -16.63
C TYR A 349 -13.61 4.23 -15.63
N ILE A 350 -13.89 4.55 -14.37
CA ILE A 350 -14.10 3.55 -13.33
C ILE A 350 -15.49 3.70 -12.75
N THR A 351 -16.22 2.59 -12.66
CA THR A 351 -17.50 2.52 -11.96
C THR A 351 -17.42 1.43 -10.91
N VAL A 352 -17.80 1.74 -9.67
CA VAL A 352 -18.01 0.75 -8.61
C VAL A 352 -19.47 0.81 -8.19
N SER A 353 -20.16 -0.32 -8.16
CA SER A 353 -21.56 -0.36 -7.73
C SER A 353 -21.93 -1.64 -6.99
N GLY A 354 -22.75 -1.52 -5.94
CA GLY A 354 -23.24 -2.68 -5.20
C GLY A 354 -24.26 -2.35 -4.11
N VAL A 355 -24.55 -3.36 -3.29
CA VAL A 355 -25.49 -3.28 -2.16
C VAL A 355 -24.83 -3.78 -0.89
N GLY A 356 -24.89 -3.00 0.19
CA GLY A 356 -24.44 -3.38 1.52
C GLY A 356 -25.47 -4.25 2.27
N PRO A 357 -25.10 -4.78 3.45
CA PRO A 357 -25.96 -5.69 4.23
C PRO A 357 -27.29 -5.05 4.68
N SER A 358 -27.32 -3.72 4.85
CA SER A 358 -28.53 -2.97 5.20
C SER A 358 -29.50 -2.74 4.03
N GLY A 359 -29.17 -3.19 2.82
CA GLY A 359 -29.90 -2.86 1.59
C GLY A 359 -29.55 -1.49 1.01
N ARG A 360 -28.59 -0.78 1.61
CA ARG A 360 -28.01 0.46 1.08
C ARG A 360 -27.31 0.19 -0.24
N ARG A 361 -27.65 0.98 -1.27
CA ARG A 361 -27.09 0.85 -2.62
C ARG A 361 -26.17 2.02 -2.90
N VAL A 362 -24.99 1.73 -3.41
CA VAL A 362 -23.97 2.73 -3.70
C VAL A 362 -23.48 2.52 -5.13
N THR A 363 -23.35 3.63 -5.86
CA THR A 363 -22.59 3.69 -7.11
C THR A 363 -21.63 4.88 -7.05
N ILE A 364 -20.38 4.65 -7.42
CA ILE A 364 -19.33 5.66 -7.55
C ILE A 364 -18.78 5.60 -8.97
N ASP A 365 -18.71 6.75 -9.62
CA ASP A 365 -18.17 6.90 -10.97
C ASP A 365 -16.99 7.87 -11.00
N PHE A 366 -15.95 7.50 -11.74
CA PHE A 366 -14.80 8.31 -12.09
C PHE A 366 -14.71 8.41 -13.61
N ASN A 367 -14.30 9.58 -14.10
CA ASN A 367 -14.06 9.80 -15.53
C ASN A 367 -12.58 9.83 -15.91
N GLU A 368 -11.77 9.12 -15.12
CA GLU A 368 -10.35 8.90 -15.28
C GLU A 368 -9.94 7.72 -14.38
N ASN A 369 -8.96 6.91 -14.80
CA ASN A 369 -8.40 5.86 -13.96
C ASN A 369 -7.34 6.44 -13.00
N PRO A 370 -7.27 5.98 -11.73
CA PRO A 370 -6.15 6.26 -10.85
C PRO A 370 -4.84 5.80 -11.50
N SER A 371 -3.86 6.69 -11.60
CA SER A 371 -2.53 6.37 -12.16
C SER A 371 -1.53 5.87 -11.11
N ALA A 372 -1.93 5.82 -9.84
CA ALA A 372 -1.08 5.44 -8.72
C ALA A 372 -1.84 4.50 -7.76
N GLU A 373 -1.09 3.59 -7.12
CA GLU A 373 -1.61 2.62 -6.15
C GLU A 373 -2.31 3.29 -4.96
N GLU A 374 -1.76 4.41 -4.46
CA GLU A 374 -2.38 5.18 -3.38
C GLU A 374 -3.78 5.69 -3.76
N ALA A 375 -3.94 6.21 -4.98
CA ALA A 375 -5.21 6.70 -5.49
C ALA A 375 -6.22 5.55 -5.67
N PHE A 376 -5.77 4.36 -6.09
CA PHE A 376 -6.61 3.16 -6.10
C PHE A 376 -7.07 2.74 -4.69
N ASN A 377 -6.17 2.77 -3.71
CA ASN A 377 -6.51 2.43 -2.33
C ASN A 377 -7.52 3.42 -1.73
N ASP A 378 -7.36 4.71 -1.97
CA ASP A 378 -8.30 5.73 -1.50
C ASP A 378 -9.65 5.68 -2.23
N GLN A 379 -9.68 5.25 -3.50
CA GLN A 379 -10.93 4.90 -4.18
C GLN A 379 -11.67 3.79 -3.42
N MET A 380 -10.99 2.70 -3.02
CA MET A 380 -11.63 1.62 -2.27
C MET A 380 -12.07 2.05 -0.86
N LYS A 381 -11.33 2.95 -0.20
CA LYS A 381 -11.78 3.58 1.05
C LYS A 381 -13.03 4.44 0.85
N LEU A 382 -13.13 5.19 -0.27
CA LEU A 382 -14.34 5.93 -0.61
C LEU A 382 -15.54 4.99 -0.79
N VAL A 383 -15.37 3.86 -1.47
CA VAL A 383 -16.41 2.83 -1.63
C VAL A 383 -16.90 2.34 -0.26
N GLU A 384 -15.97 1.95 0.60
CA GLU A 384 -16.31 1.46 1.94
C GLU A 384 -16.99 2.53 2.80
N THR A 385 -16.47 3.76 2.79
CA THR A 385 -17.05 4.91 3.49
C THR A 385 -18.47 5.16 3.03
N ALA A 386 -18.72 5.14 1.71
CA ALA A 386 -20.05 5.35 1.17
C ALA A 386 -21.06 4.26 1.58
N PHE A 387 -20.62 3.01 1.78
CA PHE A 387 -21.45 1.93 2.32
C PHE A 387 -21.64 2.01 3.84
N CYS A 388 -20.68 2.54 4.58
CA CYS A 388 -20.70 2.58 6.05
C CYS A 388 -21.21 3.90 6.65
N ASP A 389 -21.29 4.99 5.88
CA ASP A 389 -21.65 6.32 6.37
C ASP A 389 -23.06 6.35 7.00
N GLY A 390 -23.16 6.76 8.27
CA GLY A 390 -24.43 6.85 9.00
C GLY A 390 -24.90 5.52 9.63
N ALA A 391 -24.12 4.44 9.54
CA ALA A 391 -24.34 3.27 10.37
C ALA A 391 -23.98 3.61 11.83
N ALA A 392 -24.98 3.67 12.71
CA ALA A 392 -24.73 3.69 14.15
C ALA A 392 -23.88 2.46 14.51
N ALA A 393 -22.78 2.67 15.24
CA ALA A 393 -22.02 1.58 15.83
C ALA A 393 -22.99 0.65 16.60
N PRO A 394 -22.86 -0.68 16.51
CA PRO A 394 -23.73 -1.56 17.27
C PRO A 394 -23.46 -1.39 18.77
N GLY A 395 -24.42 -0.76 19.46
CA GLY A 395 -24.67 -0.97 20.88
C GLY A 395 -24.20 0.12 21.87
N THR A 396 -24.93 1.23 21.97
CA THR A 396 -25.21 1.88 23.26
C THR A 396 -26.65 2.39 23.27
N ALA A 397 -27.53 1.68 23.99
CA ALA A 397 -28.87 2.18 24.31
C ALA A 397 -28.76 3.29 25.38
N PRO A 398 -29.58 4.35 25.35
CA PRO A 398 -29.52 5.43 26.31
C PRO A 398 -30.33 5.07 27.57
N THR A 399 -29.66 4.90 28.71
CA THR A 399 -30.32 4.84 30.02
C THR A 399 -30.47 6.24 30.59
N ALA A 400 -31.73 6.63 30.86
CA ALA A 400 -32.10 7.83 31.59
C ALA A 400 -31.51 7.83 33.00
N ALA A 401 -31.07 9.00 33.45
CA ALA A 401 -30.50 9.25 34.76
C ALA A 401 -31.53 9.06 35.88
N LEU A 402 -31.13 8.34 36.93
CA LEU A 402 -31.67 8.47 38.29
C LEU A 402 -30.50 8.50 39.26
N ALA A 403 -30.49 9.52 40.10
CA ALA A 403 -29.43 9.87 41.02
C ALA A 403 -29.31 8.87 42.19
N ALA A 404 -28.08 8.49 42.50
CA ALA A 404 -27.66 8.05 43.83
C ALA A 404 -26.19 8.46 44.04
N ALA A 405 -25.92 9.07 45.21
CA ALA A 405 -24.64 9.58 45.67
C ALA A 405 -23.66 8.42 46.07
N PRO A 406 -22.37 8.72 46.30
CA PRO A 406 -21.25 7.91 45.81
C PRO A 406 -20.95 6.68 46.67
N ALA A 407 -20.82 5.54 46.01
CA ALA A 407 -19.97 4.44 46.49
C ALA A 407 -18.75 4.40 45.58
N SER A 408 -17.60 4.73 46.17
CA SER A 408 -16.29 4.75 45.53
C SER A 408 -15.98 3.45 44.81
N ALA A 409 -16.07 3.46 43.48
CA ALA A 409 -15.42 2.51 42.61
C ALA A 409 -14.92 3.28 41.38
N THR A 410 -13.71 3.81 41.52
CA THR A 410 -12.85 4.23 40.41
C THR A 410 -12.79 3.14 39.35
N PHE A 411 -13.32 3.40 38.15
CA PHE A 411 -12.94 2.64 36.96
C PHE A 411 -11.47 2.96 36.66
N GLY A 412 -10.58 2.12 37.18
CA GLY A 412 -9.15 2.18 36.89
C GLY A 412 -8.87 1.82 35.44
N THR A 413 -7.89 2.51 34.87
CA THR A 413 -7.10 2.11 33.70
C THR A 413 -6.83 0.60 33.71
N GLY A 414 -7.45 -0.13 32.79
CA GLY A 414 -7.39 -1.59 32.75
C GLY A 414 -5.96 -2.13 32.62
N GLY A 415 -5.51 -2.94 33.59
CA GLY A 415 -4.33 -3.83 33.65
C GLY A 415 -2.93 -3.29 33.31
N LEU A 416 -2.80 -2.22 32.52
CA LEU A 416 -1.53 -1.71 32.04
C LEU A 416 -0.87 -0.71 33.00
N ALA A 417 -1.63 -0.11 33.92
CA ALA A 417 -1.15 0.93 34.84
C ALA A 417 0.13 0.50 35.60
N ARG A 418 0.20 -0.76 36.02
CA ARG A 418 1.36 -1.35 36.72
C ARG A 418 2.68 -1.25 35.92
N PHE A 419 2.61 -1.20 34.60
CA PHE A 419 3.79 -1.05 33.75
C PHE A 419 4.20 0.41 33.58
N TYR A 420 3.26 1.36 33.62
CA TYR A 420 3.59 2.79 33.55
C TYR A 420 4.19 3.30 34.86
N ASP A 421 3.73 2.79 36.01
CA ASP A 421 4.12 3.25 37.34
C ASP A 421 5.33 2.49 37.94
N GLN A 422 5.98 1.65 37.13
CA GLN A 422 7.11 0.85 37.59
C GLN A 422 8.33 1.72 37.93
N ARG A 423 9.05 1.37 39.01
CA ARG A 423 10.30 2.03 39.37
C ARG A 423 11.48 1.35 38.67
N LEU A 424 12.12 2.07 37.76
CA LEU A 424 13.29 1.57 37.03
C LEU A 424 14.51 1.47 37.96
N LYS A 425 15.15 0.30 37.95
CA LYS A 425 16.43 0.05 38.63
C LYS A 425 17.57 0.31 37.66
N TRP A 426 18.20 1.47 37.76
CA TRP A 426 19.36 1.82 36.97
C TRP A 426 20.61 1.11 37.51
N LYS A 427 21.41 0.57 36.60
CA LYS A 427 22.64 -0.19 36.87
C LYS A 427 23.71 0.16 35.83
N GLU A 428 24.93 -0.30 36.08
CA GLU A 428 25.96 -0.40 35.04
C GLU A 428 25.43 -1.22 33.86
N CYS A 429 25.85 -0.84 32.66
CA CYS A 429 25.48 -1.46 31.41
C CYS A 429 26.28 -2.74 31.15
N THR A 430 27.52 -2.83 31.62
CA THR A 430 28.37 -4.02 31.46
C THR A 430 27.75 -5.23 32.16
N LEU A 431 27.51 -6.30 31.41
CA LEU A 431 26.97 -7.55 31.95
C LEU A 431 28.06 -8.55 32.36
N ASN A 432 29.22 -8.52 31.71
CA ASN A 432 30.37 -9.39 31.95
C ASN A 432 31.62 -8.86 31.21
N ASP A 433 32.78 -9.48 31.44
CA ASP A 433 34.09 -9.03 30.90
C ASP A 433 34.14 -8.94 29.36
N GLY A 434 33.31 -9.72 28.65
CA GLY A 434 33.23 -9.73 27.19
C GLY A 434 32.21 -8.78 26.58
N ASP A 435 31.49 -8.00 27.38
CA ASP A 435 30.43 -7.10 26.93
C ASP A 435 30.96 -5.72 26.53
N GLU A 436 31.53 -5.62 25.33
CA GLU A 436 32.11 -4.37 24.80
C GLU A 436 31.10 -3.23 24.75
N VAL A 437 29.87 -3.49 24.27
CA VAL A 437 28.80 -2.49 24.22
C VAL A 437 28.47 -1.94 25.62
N GLY A 438 28.38 -2.83 26.62
CA GLY A 438 28.13 -2.40 27.99
C GLY A 438 29.24 -1.53 28.56
N ARG A 439 30.49 -1.89 28.26
CA ARG A 439 31.69 -1.16 28.71
C ARG A 439 31.75 0.24 28.11
N GLU A 440 31.53 0.36 26.80
CA GLU A 440 31.50 1.65 26.10
C GLU A 440 30.40 2.57 26.65
N LEU A 441 29.23 2.00 26.97
CA LEU A 441 28.14 2.75 27.59
C LEU A 441 28.51 3.24 29.00
N ASP A 442 29.13 2.40 29.82
CA ASP A 442 29.57 2.77 31.16
C ASP A 442 30.67 3.84 31.13
N GLU A 443 31.66 3.69 30.24
CA GLU A 443 32.73 4.68 30.00
C GLU A 443 32.17 6.03 29.54
N ALA A 444 31.12 6.01 28.71
CA ALA A 444 30.43 7.22 28.27
C ALA A 444 29.54 7.87 29.36
N GLY A 445 29.39 7.22 30.52
CA GLY A 445 28.57 7.65 31.66
C GLY A 445 27.08 7.36 31.50
N ALA A 446 26.71 6.40 30.66
CA ALA A 446 25.33 5.92 30.56
C ALA A 446 25.00 4.97 31.73
N ALA A 447 23.70 4.75 31.94
CA ALA A 447 23.20 3.71 32.84
C ALA A 447 22.13 2.90 32.13
N CYS A 448 22.03 1.61 32.44
CA CYS A 448 21.08 0.70 31.82
C CYS A 448 19.95 0.30 32.80
N ALA A 449 18.78 -0.02 32.26
CA ALA A 449 17.63 -0.52 33.02
C ALA A 449 16.79 -1.46 32.16
N ASP A 450 16.07 -2.37 32.84
CA ASP A 450 15.09 -3.26 32.21
C ASP A 450 13.68 -2.76 32.51
N VAL A 451 12.92 -2.46 31.45
CA VAL A 451 11.51 -2.04 31.54
C VAL A 451 10.63 -3.27 31.34
N THR A 452 9.80 -3.59 32.34
CA THR A 452 8.87 -4.71 32.24
C THR A 452 7.66 -4.33 31.39
N VAL A 453 7.32 -5.15 30.40
CA VAL A 453 6.16 -4.95 29.50
C VAL A 453 5.37 -6.26 29.37
N PRO A 454 4.07 -6.23 29.00
CA PRO A 454 3.35 -7.45 28.70
C PRO A 454 3.88 -8.09 27.41
N LEU A 455 3.96 -9.43 27.40
CA LEU A 455 4.22 -10.17 26.16
C LEU A 455 3.06 -9.94 25.19
N ASP A 456 1.82 -10.22 25.64
CA ASP A 456 0.59 -9.99 24.90
C ASP A 456 -0.19 -8.80 25.47
N TYR A 457 -0.25 -7.69 24.74
CA TYR A 457 -1.00 -6.50 25.14
C TYR A 457 -2.52 -6.70 25.26
N ARG A 458 -3.07 -7.78 24.68
CA ARG A 458 -4.48 -8.16 24.85
C ARG A 458 -4.73 -8.89 26.17
N ARG A 459 -3.67 -9.32 26.86
CA ARG A 459 -3.70 -10.00 28.16
C ARG A 459 -2.66 -9.38 29.09
N PRO A 460 -2.85 -8.11 29.52
CA PRO A 460 -1.85 -7.36 30.27
C PRO A 460 -1.50 -7.96 31.64
N GLU A 461 -2.34 -8.83 32.20
CA GLU A 461 -2.07 -9.58 33.44
C GLU A 461 -1.30 -10.89 33.21
N GLY A 462 -1.03 -11.26 31.95
CA GLY A 462 -0.33 -12.48 31.58
C GLY A 462 1.19 -12.41 31.72
N ARG A 463 1.88 -13.26 30.94
CA ARG A 463 3.35 -13.31 30.88
C ARG A 463 3.93 -11.95 30.48
N THR A 464 5.05 -11.60 31.08
CA THR A 464 5.80 -10.36 30.80
C THR A 464 7.13 -10.68 30.13
N ILE A 465 7.70 -9.68 29.48
CA ILE A 465 9.08 -9.64 28.99
C ILE A 465 9.76 -8.35 29.47
N THR A 466 11.07 -8.25 29.29
CA THR A 466 11.83 -7.03 29.54
C THR A 466 12.28 -6.38 28.24
N VAL A 467 12.24 -5.05 28.24
CA VAL A 467 12.81 -4.19 27.21
C VAL A 467 13.98 -3.45 27.84
N ALA A 468 15.19 -3.70 27.34
CA ALA A 468 16.40 -3.05 27.79
C ALA A 468 16.48 -1.62 27.23
N ILE A 469 16.82 -0.69 28.12
CA ILE A 469 17.11 0.70 27.75
C ILE A 469 18.45 1.14 28.34
N SER A 470 19.15 1.97 27.60
CA SER A 470 20.29 2.75 28.09
C SER A 470 19.85 4.19 28.21
N ARG A 471 20.43 4.91 29.16
CA ARG A 471 20.19 6.34 29.32
C ARG A 471 21.49 7.07 29.58
N LEU A 472 21.77 7.99 28.68
CA LEU A 472 22.82 8.96 28.83
C LEU A 472 22.20 10.31 29.17
N LYS A 473 22.43 10.78 30.39
CA LYS A 473 21.83 12.03 30.87
C LYS A 473 22.40 13.24 30.12
N ALA A 474 21.56 14.25 29.93
CA ALA A 474 21.99 15.57 29.45
C ALA A 474 23.16 16.08 30.29
N SER A 475 24.28 16.44 29.66
CA SER A 475 25.41 17.06 30.35
C SER A 475 25.17 18.54 30.65
N ASP A 476 24.37 19.23 29.82
CA ASP A 476 23.87 20.58 30.08
C ASP A 476 22.51 20.51 30.80
N ARG A 477 22.56 20.23 32.11
CA ARG A 477 21.35 20.12 32.95
C ARG A 477 20.58 21.44 33.06
N ALA A 478 21.26 22.58 32.98
CA ALA A 478 20.66 23.91 33.11
C ALA A 478 19.74 24.24 31.93
N HIS A 479 20.06 23.75 30.73
CA HIS A 479 19.26 23.96 29.52
C HIS A 479 18.65 22.66 28.97
N ARG A 480 18.38 21.69 29.86
CA ARG A 480 17.77 20.41 29.47
C ARG A 480 16.45 20.64 28.74
N ILE A 481 16.35 20.08 27.54
CA ILE A 481 15.16 20.17 26.69
C ILE A 481 14.16 19.05 27.03
N GLY A 482 14.64 17.81 27.17
CA GLY A 482 13.78 16.66 27.41
C GLY A 482 14.50 15.33 27.25
N THR A 483 13.73 14.26 27.15
CA THR A 483 14.22 12.91 26.85
C THR A 483 13.98 12.60 25.37
N MET A 484 14.98 12.01 24.70
CA MET A 484 14.91 11.58 23.32
C MET A 484 15.11 10.07 23.21
N ILE A 485 14.18 9.37 22.58
CA ILE A 485 14.33 7.95 22.23
C ILE A 485 14.99 7.86 20.85
N LEU A 486 16.00 7.01 20.73
CA LEU A 486 16.80 6.78 19.54
C LEU A 486 16.47 5.41 18.92
N ASN A 487 16.41 5.35 17.59
CA ASN A 487 16.35 4.09 16.85
C ASN A 487 17.04 4.22 15.49
N GLY A 488 18.06 3.39 15.23
CA GLY A 488 18.84 3.43 13.98
C GLY A 488 18.20 2.68 12.81
N GLY A 489 17.10 1.96 13.04
CA GLY A 489 16.47 1.12 12.04
C GLY A 489 16.97 -0.31 12.05
N GLY A 490 17.08 -0.93 10.88
CA GLY A 490 17.35 -2.36 10.68
C GLY A 490 16.11 -3.13 10.16
N PRO A 491 15.11 -3.50 10.99
CA PRO A 491 15.01 -3.37 12.45
C PRO A 491 16.21 -3.94 13.23
N GLY A 492 16.62 -3.26 14.31
CA GLY A 492 17.87 -3.52 15.02
C GLY A 492 17.90 -2.95 16.44
N PRO A 493 18.89 -3.38 17.26
CA PRO A 493 19.11 -2.85 18.60
C PRO A 493 19.51 -1.37 18.55
N ALA A 494 19.37 -0.67 19.69
CA ALA A 494 19.70 0.75 19.79
C ALA A 494 20.32 1.14 21.14
N LEU A 495 20.64 0.16 21.99
CA LEU A 495 21.17 0.39 23.34
C LEU A 495 22.49 1.20 23.34
N ASP A 496 23.32 0.99 22.34
CA ASP A 496 24.65 1.57 22.14
C ASP A 496 24.63 2.98 21.52
N MET A 497 23.52 3.40 20.91
CA MET A 497 23.44 4.67 20.17
C MET A 497 23.71 5.96 20.96
N PRO A 498 23.37 6.11 22.26
CA PRO A 498 23.41 7.43 22.92
C PRO A 498 24.75 8.18 22.88
N PRO A 499 25.93 7.56 23.14
CA PRO A 499 27.21 8.27 23.09
C PRO A 499 27.53 8.81 21.69
N TYR A 500 27.32 7.99 20.66
CA TYR A 500 27.53 8.37 19.27
C TYR A 500 26.56 9.48 18.83
N MET A 501 25.27 9.33 19.12
CA MET A 501 24.28 10.34 18.76
C MET A 501 24.49 11.67 19.49
N ARG A 502 25.03 11.66 20.71
CA ARG A 502 25.44 12.90 21.40
C ARG A 502 26.48 13.69 20.60
N SER A 503 27.38 13.00 19.89
CA SER A 503 28.37 13.62 19.01
C SER A 503 27.71 14.21 17.75
N VAL A 504 26.92 13.39 17.05
CA VAL A 504 26.20 13.77 15.81
C VAL A 504 25.27 14.97 16.02
N MET A 505 24.58 15.02 17.17
CA MET A 505 23.66 16.10 17.52
C MET A 505 24.34 17.42 17.87
N GLY A 506 25.68 17.48 17.88
CA GLY A 506 26.47 18.68 18.15
C GLY A 506 25.99 19.39 19.43
N LYS A 507 25.66 20.69 19.31
CA LYS A 507 25.18 21.49 20.46
C LYS A 507 23.82 21.05 21.02
N ALA A 508 23.02 20.30 20.26
CA ALA A 508 21.75 19.79 20.75
C ALA A 508 21.93 18.59 21.68
N GLY A 509 22.90 17.70 21.39
CA GLY A 509 23.14 16.45 22.12
C GLY A 509 23.24 16.62 23.65
N PRO A 510 24.10 17.53 24.16
CA PRO A 510 24.23 17.81 25.59
C PRO A 510 22.95 18.21 26.33
N ARG A 511 21.89 18.62 25.64
CA ARG A 511 20.63 19.12 26.24
C ARG A 511 19.53 18.06 26.32
N TYR A 512 19.76 16.87 25.81
CA TYR A 512 18.81 15.76 25.88
C TYR A 512 19.30 14.68 26.83
N ASP A 513 18.38 14.08 27.59
CA ASP A 513 18.60 12.73 28.06
C ASP A 513 18.38 11.79 26.87
N LEU A 514 19.45 11.17 26.38
CA LEU A 514 19.40 10.26 25.23
C LEU A 514 19.13 8.85 25.72
N VAL A 515 18.13 8.21 25.14
CA VAL A 515 17.68 6.87 25.50
C VAL A 515 17.76 5.96 24.29
N GLY A 516 18.64 4.96 24.37
CA GLY A 516 18.66 3.82 23.45
C GLY A 516 17.66 2.77 23.93
N MET A 517 16.85 2.21 23.04
CA MET A 517 15.87 1.18 23.36
C MET A 517 16.04 0.02 22.39
N ASP A 518 16.43 -1.13 22.90
CA ASP A 518 16.40 -2.37 22.12
C ASP A 518 14.93 -2.79 21.94
N PRO A 519 14.41 -2.89 20.70
CA PRO A 519 13.05 -3.39 20.51
C PRO A 519 12.89 -4.82 21.03
N ARG A 520 11.67 -5.21 21.45
CA ARG A 520 11.39 -6.63 21.76
C ARG A 520 11.89 -7.51 20.61
N SER A 521 12.48 -8.66 20.95
CA SER A 521 13.17 -9.62 20.08
C SER A 521 14.59 -9.27 19.62
N LEU A 522 15.10 -8.08 19.91
CA LEU A 522 16.43 -7.62 19.49
C LEU A 522 17.32 -7.28 20.70
N GLY A 523 18.63 -7.34 20.48
CA GLY A 523 19.63 -6.97 21.49
C GLY A 523 19.40 -7.67 22.82
N ARG A 524 19.27 -6.88 23.89
CA ARG A 524 19.04 -7.40 25.26
C ARG A 524 17.54 -7.54 25.62
N SER A 525 16.64 -7.21 24.70
CA SER A 525 15.18 -7.18 24.92
C SER A 525 14.50 -8.46 24.48
N ALA A 526 14.45 -9.46 25.37
CA ALA A 526 13.77 -10.75 25.12
C ALA A 526 14.15 -11.33 23.74
N ALA A 527 15.46 -11.41 23.50
CA ALA A 527 16.04 -11.72 22.21
C ALA A 527 15.52 -13.03 21.63
N VAL A 528 15.17 -13.01 20.35
CA VAL A 528 14.82 -14.21 19.59
C VAL A 528 16.09 -14.73 18.93
N ASP A 529 16.48 -15.95 19.27
CA ASP A 529 17.60 -16.64 18.62
C ASP A 529 17.09 -17.91 17.93
N CYS A 530 17.18 -17.92 16.61
CA CYS A 530 16.84 -19.07 15.80
C CYS A 530 18.04 -19.98 15.53
N ARG A 531 19.25 -19.63 15.96
CA ARG A 531 20.48 -20.42 15.76
C ARG A 531 20.65 -20.81 14.29
N GLY A 532 20.43 -19.82 13.42
CA GLY A 532 20.60 -19.93 11.98
C GLY A 532 22.08 -19.93 11.59
N PRO A 533 22.42 -20.35 10.36
CA PRO A 533 23.80 -20.39 9.88
C PRO A 533 24.30 -19.05 9.32
N SER A 534 23.58 -17.94 9.55
CA SER A 534 23.90 -16.59 9.06
C SER A 534 23.41 -15.55 10.07
N GLY A 535 24.10 -14.41 10.13
CA GLY A 535 23.67 -13.20 10.86
C GLY A 535 22.56 -12.41 10.16
N THR A 536 22.24 -12.74 8.91
CA THR A 536 21.16 -12.12 8.13
C THR A 536 20.27 -13.18 7.46
N TRP A 537 19.02 -12.81 7.20
CA TRP A 537 18.09 -13.63 6.42
C TRP A 537 18.17 -13.34 4.91
N ILE A 538 18.82 -12.25 4.51
CA ILE A 538 18.89 -11.79 3.13
C ILE A 538 19.85 -12.68 2.34
N LYS A 539 19.39 -13.19 1.19
CA LYS A 539 20.18 -13.92 0.20
C LYS A 539 19.72 -13.54 -1.20
N SER A 540 20.63 -13.56 -2.16
CA SER A 540 20.26 -13.50 -3.58
C SER A 540 19.73 -14.84 -4.07
N ALA A 541 18.76 -14.80 -4.99
CA ALA A 541 18.31 -15.96 -5.76
C ALA A 541 19.38 -16.47 -6.74
N GLY A 542 20.46 -15.71 -6.95
CA GLY A 542 21.53 -16.05 -7.87
C GLY A 542 21.10 -16.06 -9.33
N GLU A 543 21.96 -16.66 -10.18
CA GLU A 543 21.81 -16.67 -11.64
C GLU A 543 20.89 -17.78 -12.15
N SER A 544 20.57 -18.77 -11.31
CA SER A 544 19.90 -19.99 -11.74
C SER A 544 18.78 -20.41 -10.82
N ARG A 545 17.85 -21.19 -11.36
CA ARG A 545 16.80 -21.84 -10.57
C ARG A 545 17.37 -22.65 -9.40
N ARG A 546 18.50 -23.32 -9.60
CA ARG A 546 19.19 -24.07 -8.55
C ARG A 546 19.69 -23.16 -7.41
N SER A 547 20.14 -21.94 -7.72
CA SER A 547 20.55 -20.97 -6.70
C SER A 547 19.35 -20.41 -5.93
N PHE A 548 18.24 -20.20 -6.63
CA PHE A 548 16.97 -19.85 -5.99
C PHE A 548 16.49 -20.95 -5.05
N ASP A 549 16.49 -22.22 -5.47
CA ASP A 549 16.06 -23.32 -4.61
C ASP A 549 16.95 -23.45 -3.36
N ARG A 550 18.26 -23.15 -3.46
CA ARG A 550 19.15 -23.10 -2.28
C ARG A 550 18.78 -21.97 -1.33
N SER A 551 18.50 -20.77 -1.84
CA SER A 551 18.12 -19.64 -0.98
C SER A 551 16.73 -19.82 -0.36
N ALA A 552 15.79 -20.45 -1.08
CA ALA A 552 14.49 -20.86 -0.55
C ALA A 552 14.64 -21.90 0.58
N ALA A 553 15.52 -22.89 0.42
CA ALA A 553 15.80 -23.88 1.46
C ALA A 553 16.42 -23.23 2.70
N PHE A 554 17.34 -22.26 2.53
CA PHE A 554 17.90 -21.48 3.64
C PHE A 554 16.81 -20.68 4.38
N ALA A 555 15.95 -19.97 3.64
CA ALA A 555 14.84 -19.21 4.21
C ALA A 555 13.88 -20.11 5.02
N LYS A 556 13.57 -21.29 4.49
CA LYS A 556 12.73 -22.28 5.18
C LYS A 556 13.40 -22.83 6.44
N ASP A 557 14.69 -23.20 6.38
CA ASP A 557 15.42 -23.72 7.54
C ASP A 557 15.46 -22.70 8.68
N LEU A 558 15.71 -21.43 8.37
CA LEU A 558 15.68 -20.37 9.38
C LEU A 558 14.30 -20.23 10.03
N ALA A 559 13.21 -20.21 9.24
CA ALA A 559 11.84 -20.16 9.77
C ALA A 559 11.50 -21.39 10.63
N ASP A 560 11.88 -22.60 10.19
CA ASP A 560 11.64 -23.84 10.92
C ASP A 560 12.40 -23.85 12.26
N ARG A 561 13.63 -23.33 12.30
CA ARG A 561 14.39 -23.18 13.54
C ARG A 561 13.73 -22.19 14.49
N CYS A 562 13.33 -21.02 13.99
CA CYS A 562 12.61 -20.01 14.78
C CYS A 562 11.33 -20.60 15.39
N ALA A 563 10.57 -21.38 14.61
CA ALA A 563 9.37 -22.04 15.08
C ALA A 563 9.66 -23.00 16.25
N ARG A 564 10.75 -23.77 16.17
CA ARG A 564 11.13 -24.72 17.24
C ARG A 564 11.56 -24.03 18.53
N THR A 565 12.33 -22.94 18.44
CA THR A 565 12.95 -22.32 19.63
C THR A 565 12.12 -21.18 20.23
N ASN A 566 11.24 -20.54 19.45
CA ASN A 566 10.60 -19.27 19.83
C ASN A 566 9.08 -19.21 19.63
N ALA A 567 8.39 -20.31 19.30
CA ALA A 567 6.94 -20.32 18.99
C ALA A 567 6.05 -19.52 19.97
N GLY A 568 6.38 -19.54 21.27
CA GLY A 568 5.59 -18.85 22.30
C GLY A 568 5.72 -17.33 22.33
N VAL A 569 6.67 -16.73 21.61
CA VAL A 569 6.87 -15.27 21.54
C VAL A 569 6.61 -14.68 20.15
N LEU A 570 6.80 -15.46 19.08
CA LEU A 570 6.62 -15.01 17.69
C LEU A 570 5.28 -14.31 17.40
N PRO A 571 4.10 -14.76 17.90
CA PRO A 571 2.83 -14.07 17.68
C PRO A 571 2.74 -12.64 18.26
N HIS A 572 3.71 -12.26 19.10
CA HIS A 572 3.66 -11.04 19.89
C HIS A 572 4.75 -10.04 19.49
N ILE A 573 5.51 -10.33 18.43
CA ILE A 573 6.56 -9.47 17.90
C ILE A 573 6.00 -8.76 16.67
N SER A 574 5.95 -7.43 16.73
CA SER A 574 5.53 -6.54 15.65
C SER A 574 5.92 -5.10 16.02
N THR A 575 6.07 -4.23 15.04
CA THR A 575 6.26 -2.78 15.20
C THR A 575 5.17 -2.17 16.06
N ARG A 576 3.91 -2.62 15.93
CA ARG A 576 2.81 -2.14 16.77
C ARG A 576 3.03 -2.41 18.25
N ASN A 577 3.53 -3.60 18.59
CA ASN A 577 3.87 -3.92 19.97
C ASN A 577 5.13 -3.21 20.45
N ILE A 578 6.12 -3.00 19.58
CA ILE A 578 7.29 -2.17 19.88
C ILE A 578 6.88 -0.72 20.16
N ALA A 579 5.91 -0.17 19.42
CA ALA A 579 5.37 1.16 19.70
C ALA A 579 4.65 1.24 21.06
N ARG A 580 3.95 0.17 21.47
CA ARG A 580 3.35 0.10 22.82
C ARG A 580 4.42 0.01 23.90
N ASP A 581 5.49 -0.73 23.67
CA ASP A 581 6.64 -0.79 24.58
C ASP A 581 7.26 0.59 24.74
N MET A 582 7.42 1.31 23.63
CA MET A 582 7.95 2.68 23.63
C MET A 582 7.07 3.64 24.45
N ASP A 583 5.74 3.47 24.44
CA ASP A 583 4.84 4.28 25.29
C ASP A 583 4.96 3.94 26.78
N ILE A 584 5.15 2.65 27.12
CA ILE A 584 5.46 2.23 28.49
C ILE A 584 6.81 2.78 28.93
N VAL A 585 7.85 2.69 28.09
CA VAL A 585 9.19 3.26 28.36
C VAL A 585 9.07 4.76 28.64
N ARG A 586 8.36 5.52 27.79
CA ARG A 586 8.06 6.95 28.05
C ARG A 586 7.42 7.14 29.44
N GLY A 587 6.40 6.34 29.75
CA GLY A 587 5.70 6.37 31.03
C GLY A 587 6.60 6.11 32.24
N ALA A 588 7.36 5.02 32.21
CA ALA A 588 8.26 4.57 33.27
C ALA A 588 9.44 5.54 33.49
N LEU A 589 9.83 6.28 32.45
CA LEU A 589 10.80 7.39 32.55
C LEU A 589 10.19 8.65 33.20
N GLY A 590 8.88 8.67 33.45
CA GLY A 590 8.16 9.80 34.03
C GLY A 590 7.84 10.90 33.00
N GLU A 591 7.98 10.63 31.71
CA GLU A 591 7.87 11.64 30.67
C GLU A 591 6.43 11.75 30.16
N ARG A 592 5.88 12.97 30.07
CA ARG A 592 4.56 13.17 29.43
C ARG A 592 4.63 13.05 27.91
N LYS A 593 5.76 13.51 27.35
CA LYS A 593 6.14 13.44 25.94
C LYS A 593 7.63 13.16 25.84
N VAL A 594 8.05 12.51 24.76
CA VAL A 594 9.46 12.33 24.43
C VAL A 594 9.76 12.93 23.05
N SER A 595 10.99 13.35 22.83
CA SER A 595 11.51 13.55 21.48
C SER A 595 11.87 12.18 20.87
N TYR A 596 11.95 12.12 19.55
CA TYR A 596 12.27 10.90 18.83
C TYR A 596 13.22 11.20 17.67
N ASN A 597 14.24 10.36 17.51
CA ASN A 597 15.13 10.39 16.36
C ASN A 597 15.24 8.97 15.81
N GLY A 598 14.62 8.75 14.65
CA GLY A 598 14.56 7.46 13.99
C GLY A 598 15.16 7.51 12.60
N ALA A 599 15.98 6.53 12.24
CA ALA A 599 16.45 6.34 10.87
C ALA A 599 15.95 5.03 10.27
N SER A 600 15.80 4.97 8.94
CA SER A 600 15.44 3.74 8.23
C SER A 600 14.15 3.13 8.79
N TYR A 601 14.11 1.84 9.18
CA TYR A 601 12.98 1.25 9.91
C TYR A 601 12.49 2.09 11.11
N GLY A 602 13.39 2.78 11.81
CA GLY A 602 13.05 3.68 12.91
C GLY A 602 12.09 4.80 12.49
N THR A 603 12.08 5.20 11.22
CA THR A 603 11.09 6.17 10.70
C THR A 603 9.68 5.57 10.65
N TYR A 604 9.57 4.28 10.29
CA TYR A 604 8.31 3.54 10.32
C TYR A 604 7.82 3.37 11.76
N LEU A 605 8.68 2.92 12.67
CA LEU A 605 8.35 2.80 14.09
C LEU A 605 7.88 4.13 14.70
N GLY A 606 8.60 5.22 14.44
CA GLY A 606 8.24 6.56 14.92
C GLY A 606 6.88 7.02 14.40
N SER A 607 6.58 6.74 13.13
CA SER A 607 5.32 7.09 12.49
C SER A 607 4.15 6.25 13.00
N VAL A 608 4.37 4.94 13.23
CA VAL A 608 3.41 4.05 13.88
C VAL A 608 3.10 4.52 15.29
N TYR A 609 4.12 4.85 16.08
CA TYR A 609 3.96 5.37 17.43
C TYR A 609 3.18 6.69 17.46
N ALA A 610 3.53 7.64 16.59
CA ALA A 610 2.83 8.92 16.50
C ALA A 610 1.34 8.75 16.18
N THR A 611 1.01 7.75 15.36
CA THR A 611 -0.36 7.41 14.97
C THR A 611 -1.12 6.73 16.12
N MET A 612 -0.49 5.78 16.81
CA MET A 612 -1.10 5.04 17.91
C MET A 612 -1.22 5.87 19.20
N PHE A 613 -0.31 6.83 19.41
CA PHE A 613 -0.21 7.63 20.62
C PHE A 613 -0.10 9.13 20.29
N PRO A 614 -1.14 9.73 19.66
CA PRO A 614 -1.08 11.11 19.22
C PRO A 614 -0.83 12.07 20.38
N GLY A 615 0.05 13.03 20.17
CA GLY A 615 0.42 14.03 21.19
C GLY A 615 1.46 13.57 22.22
N ARG A 616 2.03 12.36 22.10
CA ARG A 616 3.11 11.86 22.97
C ARG A 616 4.53 12.17 22.47
N LEU A 617 4.66 12.75 21.29
CA LEU A 617 5.94 13.21 20.74
C LEU A 617 6.08 14.74 20.87
N ASP A 618 7.31 15.18 21.16
CA ASP A 618 7.71 16.60 21.16
C ASP A 618 8.41 16.99 19.86
N ARG A 619 9.73 16.72 19.74
CA ARG A 619 10.48 16.90 18.48
C ARG A 619 10.76 15.56 17.83
N VAL A 620 10.57 15.48 16.51
CA VAL A 620 10.66 14.23 15.76
C VAL A 620 11.58 14.44 14.55
N VAL A 621 12.65 13.66 14.48
CA VAL A 621 13.52 13.56 13.32
C VAL A 621 13.33 12.19 12.68
N LEU A 622 13.02 12.18 11.38
CA LEU A 622 12.87 10.98 10.57
C LEU A 622 13.89 11.03 9.43
N ASP A 623 14.95 10.25 9.56
CA ASP A 623 16.09 10.26 8.63
C ASP A 623 16.03 9.03 7.72
N SER A 624 15.98 9.22 6.40
CA SER A 624 15.85 8.11 5.45
C SER A 624 14.60 7.27 5.69
N SER A 625 13.47 7.85 5.27
CA SER A 625 12.13 7.41 5.60
C SER A 625 11.61 6.26 4.75
N VAL A 626 11.03 5.27 5.43
CA VAL A 626 10.32 4.13 4.84
C VAL A 626 8.91 4.55 4.41
N ASP A 627 8.46 4.03 3.27
CA ASP A 627 7.06 4.13 2.85
C ASP A 627 6.19 3.20 3.71
N PRO A 628 5.32 3.73 4.61
CA PRO A 628 4.53 2.91 5.51
C PRO A 628 3.43 2.11 4.80
N THR A 629 3.10 2.46 3.54
CA THR A 629 2.07 1.76 2.75
C THR A 629 2.58 0.47 2.10
N ARG A 630 3.90 0.35 1.97
CA ARG A 630 4.60 -0.78 1.34
C ARG A 630 5.50 -1.56 2.31
N PHE A 631 5.59 -1.12 3.57
CA PHE A 631 6.42 -1.77 4.57
C PHE A 631 5.92 -3.20 4.89
N GLY A 632 6.84 -4.16 4.89
CA GLY A 632 6.55 -5.55 5.19
C GLY A 632 7.66 -6.48 4.69
N PRO A 633 7.39 -7.80 4.57
CA PRO A 633 8.39 -8.79 4.14
C PRO A 633 9.02 -8.58 2.76
N ARG A 634 8.50 -7.66 1.95
CA ARG A 634 9.04 -7.33 0.61
C ARG A 634 9.68 -5.92 0.54
N LEU A 635 10.08 -5.36 1.68
CA LEU A 635 10.53 -3.95 1.79
C LEU A 635 11.72 -3.56 0.89
N LEU A 636 12.53 -4.51 0.43
CA LEU A 636 13.66 -4.25 -0.47
C LEU A 636 13.23 -4.15 -1.94
N ALA A 637 12.08 -4.72 -2.31
CA ALA A 637 11.59 -4.68 -3.68
C ALA A 637 11.28 -3.22 -4.08
N GLY A 638 11.76 -2.80 -5.25
CA GLY A 638 11.68 -1.42 -5.70
C GLY A 638 12.94 -0.58 -5.42
N THR A 639 13.95 -1.12 -4.75
CA THR A 639 15.25 -0.44 -4.53
C THR A 639 16.27 -0.73 -5.64
N GLU A 640 15.95 -1.58 -6.60
CA GLU A 640 16.88 -2.09 -7.62
C GLU A 640 17.50 -0.95 -8.43
N GLY A 641 16.67 -0.03 -8.93
CA GLY A 641 17.13 1.09 -9.74
C GLY A 641 18.04 2.06 -8.96
N ALA A 642 17.87 2.20 -7.65
CA ALA A 642 18.77 3.00 -6.82
C ALA A 642 20.13 2.31 -6.67
N ASN A 643 20.12 0.99 -6.40
CA ASN A 643 21.35 0.20 -6.28
C ASN A 643 22.10 0.07 -7.61
N ASP A 644 21.40 -0.06 -8.75
CA ASP A 644 22.03 -0.08 -10.08
C ASP A 644 22.72 1.25 -10.41
N ARG A 645 22.12 2.38 -10.01
CA ARG A 645 22.76 3.71 -10.17
C ARG A 645 23.98 3.85 -9.27
N ALA A 646 23.86 3.50 -7.99
CA ALA A 646 24.97 3.55 -7.03
C ALA A 646 26.14 2.67 -7.48
N LEU A 647 25.86 1.44 -7.95
CA LEU A 647 26.88 0.55 -8.51
C LEU A 647 27.53 1.17 -9.75
N GLY A 648 26.75 1.84 -10.59
CA GLY A 648 27.25 2.58 -11.74
C GLY A 648 28.22 3.71 -11.37
N ALA A 649 27.87 4.51 -10.36
CA ALA A 649 28.69 5.60 -9.85
C ALA A 649 29.97 5.07 -9.17
N TRP A 650 29.86 4.00 -8.38
CA TRP A 650 31.02 3.32 -7.82
C TRP A 650 31.94 2.75 -8.91
N ALA A 651 31.38 2.20 -10.00
CA ALA A 651 32.17 1.67 -11.10
C ALA A 651 32.93 2.77 -11.87
N GLU A 652 32.36 3.97 -12.00
CA GLU A 652 33.07 5.15 -12.52
C GLU A 652 34.24 5.53 -11.60
N TRP A 653 33.98 5.64 -10.29
CA TRP A 653 34.99 5.97 -9.29
C TRP A 653 36.16 4.95 -9.27
N ALA A 654 35.85 3.67 -9.39
CA ALA A 654 36.82 2.59 -9.41
C ALA A 654 37.65 2.59 -10.70
N ALA A 655 37.03 2.92 -11.84
CA ALA A 655 37.70 2.98 -13.15
C ALA A 655 38.78 4.07 -13.19
N GLU A 656 38.52 5.24 -12.58
CA GLU A 656 39.54 6.30 -12.41
C GLU A 656 40.76 5.84 -11.58
N ARG A 657 40.62 4.74 -10.84
CA ARG A 657 41.62 4.16 -9.92
C ARG A 657 42.06 2.77 -10.35
N ASP A 658 41.95 2.46 -11.65
CA ASP A 658 42.31 1.14 -12.19
C ASP A 658 43.78 0.75 -11.90
N ALA A 659 44.70 1.72 -11.89
CA ALA A 659 46.11 1.48 -11.53
C ALA A 659 46.28 0.92 -10.09
N THR A 660 45.30 1.14 -9.21
CA THR A 660 45.30 0.62 -7.84
C THR A 660 44.54 -0.71 -7.73
N TYR A 661 43.36 -0.80 -8.36
CA TYR A 661 42.45 -1.92 -8.13
C TYR A 661 42.43 -2.97 -9.24
N GLY A 662 42.82 -2.61 -10.47
CA GLY A 662 42.89 -3.52 -11.62
C GLY A 662 41.53 -4.12 -12.01
N LEU A 663 40.46 -3.32 -11.94
CA LEU A 663 39.08 -3.77 -12.19
C LEU A 663 38.57 -3.42 -13.60
N GLY A 664 39.31 -2.59 -14.34
CA GLY A 664 38.93 -2.02 -15.63
C GLY A 664 39.13 -0.51 -15.67
N GLY A 665 39.57 0.03 -16.81
CA GLY A 665 39.86 1.46 -17.00
C GLY A 665 38.62 2.31 -17.34
N THR A 666 37.45 1.68 -17.49
CA THR A 666 36.17 2.34 -17.76
C THR A 666 35.05 1.76 -16.91
N ARG A 667 33.98 2.54 -16.68
CA ARG A 667 32.76 2.08 -16.02
C ARG A 667 32.24 0.75 -16.60
N ALA A 668 32.24 0.64 -17.93
CA ALA A 668 31.73 -0.54 -18.62
C ALA A 668 32.57 -1.79 -18.35
N GLU A 669 33.90 -1.64 -18.27
CA GLU A 669 34.82 -2.72 -17.93
C GLU A 669 34.67 -3.14 -16.47
N VAL A 670 34.59 -2.20 -15.52
CA VAL A 670 34.37 -2.51 -14.10
C VAL A 670 33.04 -3.23 -13.88
N LEU A 671 31.95 -2.76 -14.49
CA LEU A 671 30.67 -3.46 -14.46
C LEU A 671 30.74 -4.84 -15.16
N GLY A 672 31.58 -4.96 -16.20
CA GLY A 672 31.90 -6.23 -16.84
C GLY A 672 32.58 -7.21 -15.89
N THR A 673 33.57 -6.74 -15.12
CA THR A 673 34.24 -7.49 -14.06
C THR A 673 33.22 -7.97 -13.03
N VAL A 674 32.39 -7.08 -12.48
CA VAL A 674 31.33 -7.45 -11.50
C VAL A 674 30.40 -8.55 -12.03
N ARG A 675 29.87 -8.40 -13.25
CA ARG A 675 29.02 -9.44 -13.88
C ARG A 675 29.78 -10.75 -14.07
N GLY A 676 31.04 -10.69 -14.47
CA GLY A 676 31.91 -11.85 -14.60
C GLY A 676 32.10 -12.61 -13.29
N LEU A 677 32.25 -11.90 -12.17
CA LEU A 677 32.39 -12.49 -10.84
C LEU A 677 31.12 -13.21 -10.38
N VAL A 678 29.96 -12.59 -10.55
CA VAL A 678 28.67 -13.22 -10.19
C VAL A 678 28.47 -14.50 -11.01
N ALA A 679 28.73 -14.44 -12.32
CA ALA A 679 28.65 -15.61 -13.19
C ALA A 679 29.69 -16.70 -12.82
N ALA A 680 30.89 -16.32 -12.39
CA ALA A 680 31.91 -17.26 -11.92
C ALA A 680 31.47 -17.94 -10.61
N ALA A 681 31.00 -17.16 -9.64
CA ALA A 681 30.49 -17.64 -8.35
C ALA A 681 29.28 -18.57 -8.51
N ALA A 682 28.45 -18.36 -9.55
CA ALA A 682 27.32 -19.23 -9.89
C ALA A 682 27.76 -20.61 -10.41
N ARG A 683 28.89 -20.68 -11.14
CA ARG A 683 29.46 -21.94 -11.64
C ARG A 683 30.17 -22.70 -10.53
N THR A 684 31.04 -22.01 -9.81
CA THR A 684 31.85 -22.57 -8.72
C THR A 684 32.04 -21.50 -7.64
N PRO A 685 31.69 -21.77 -6.37
CA PRO A 685 31.91 -20.80 -5.30
C PRO A 685 33.37 -20.34 -5.22
N LEU A 686 33.57 -19.02 -5.13
CA LEU A 686 34.89 -18.41 -5.07
C LEU A 686 35.57 -18.77 -3.74
N ALA A 687 36.83 -19.18 -3.80
CA ALA A 687 37.63 -19.52 -2.63
C ALA A 687 38.40 -18.28 -2.16
N VAL A 688 37.98 -17.70 -1.03
CA VAL A 688 38.64 -16.56 -0.38
C VAL A 688 39.05 -17.00 1.01
N GLY A 689 40.31 -17.42 1.16
CA GLY A 689 40.79 -18.09 2.37
C GLY A 689 39.91 -19.29 2.75
N ARG A 690 39.35 -19.26 3.97
CA ARG A 690 38.42 -20.28 4.47
C ARG A 690 37.02 -20.21 3.85
N TRP A 691 36.66 -19.09 3.22
CA TRP A 691 35.31 -18.83 2.76
C TRP A 691 35.03 -19.44 1.39
N ARG A 692 33.75 -19.74 1.17
CA ARG A 692 33.20 -20.14 -0.13
C ARG A 692 32.05 -19.20 -0.45
N VAL A 693 32.28 -18.31 -1.41
CA VAL A 693 31.34 -17.25 -1.77
C VAL A 693 30.67 -17.60 -3.08
N ASP A 694 29.36 -17.85 -3.06
CA ASP A 694 28.57 -18.19 -4.24
C ASP A 694 27.71 -17.01 -4.72
N ASP A 695 26.93 -17.24 -5.78
CA ASP A 695 26.03 -16.26 -6.39
C ASP A 695 24.83 -15.86 -5.51
N THR A 696 24.61 -16.53 -4.38
CA THR A 696 23.59 -16.14 -3.39
C THR A 696 24.13 -15.15 -2.36
N THR A 697 25.46 -15.03 -2.24
CA THR A 697 26.14 -14.19 -1.23
C THR A 697 26.86 -12.99 -1.84
N LEU A 698 27.56 -13.17 -2.97
CA LEU A 698 28.36 -12.08 -3.58
C LEU A 698 27.53 -10.81 -3.85
N PRO A 699 26.30 -10.88 -4.42
CA PRO A 699 25.49 -9.67 -4.63
C PRO A 699 25.15 -8.91 -3.36
N LEU A 700 25.12 -9.58 -2.20
CA LEU A 700 24.85 -8.95 -0.92
C LEU A 700 26.04 -8.13 -0.43
N VAL A 701 27.28 -8.60 -0.66
CA VAL A 701 28.48 -7.78 -0.40
C VAL A 701 28.45 -6.49 -1.23
N LEU A 702 28.07 -6.60 -2.50
CA LEU A 702 27.91 -5.41 -3.35
C LEU A 702 26.80 -4.51 -2.80
N PHE A 703 25.64 -5.10 -2.47
CA PHE A 703 24.50 -4.36 -1.95
C PHE A 703 24.90 -3.57 -0.71
N ASP A 704 25.51 -4.20 0.31
CA ASP A 704 25.80 -3.64 1.62
C ASP A 704 26.71 -2.39 1.56
N HIS A 705 27.70 -2.35 0.65
CA HIS A 705 28.61 -1.20 0.50
C HIS A 705 28.11 -0.09 -0.43
N LEU A 706 26.90 -0.20 -0.98
CA LEU A 706 26.29 0.82 -1.87
C LEU A 706 25.31 1.75 -1.13
N ASP A 707 25.37 1.82 0.19
CA ASP A 707 24.54 2.74 0.99
C ASP A 707 25.21 4.07 1.33
N THR A 708 26.42 4.34 0.82
CA THR A 708 27.11 5.63 0.94
C THR A 708 28.05 5.86 -0.25
N ASP A 709 28.23 7.12 -0.63
CA ASP A 709 29.19 7.56 -1.65
C ASP A 709 30.55 8.00 -1.09
N GLU A 710 30.78 7.84 0.21
CA GLU A 710 32.06 8.18 0.83
C GLU A 710 33.22 7.34 0.27
N ASP A 711 34.33 8.03 -0.04
CA ASP A 711 35.53 7.42 -0.65
C ASP A 711 36.07 6.21 0.13
N GLN A 712 35.97 6.22 1.46
CA GLN A 712 36.39 5.11 2.30
C GLN A 712 35.57 3.84 2.03
N ALA A 713 34.24 3.95 1.96
CA ALA A 713 33.37 2.82 1.68
C ALA A 713 33.57 2.30 0.24
N ARG A 714 33.71 3.22 -0.72
CA ARG A 714 34.01 2.88 -2.11
C ARG A 714 35.33 2.10 -2.25
N ALA A 715 36.35 2.49 -1.48
CA ALA A 715 37.63 1.79 -1.44
C ALA A 715 37.52 0.38 -0.84
N VAL A 716 36.75 0.20 0.24
CA VAL A 716 36.50 -1.12 0.84
C VAL A 716 35.80 -2.05 -0.16
N LEU A 717 34.82 -1.54 -0.90
CA LEU A 717 34.14 -2.30 -1.95
C LEU A 717 35.09 -2.66 -3.11
N ALA A 718 35.91 -1.70 -3.56
CA ALA A 718 36.91 -1.95 -4.61
C ALA A 718 37.93 -3.01 -4.21
N GLU A 719 38.39 -3.00 -2.96
CA GLU A 719 39.28 -4.04 -2.44
C GLU A 719 38.58 -5.41 -2.37
N SER A 720 37.33 -5.46 -1.93
CA SER A 720 36.55 -6.70 -1.87
C SER A 720 36.34 -7.31 -3.27
N VAL A 721 35.98 -6.49 -4.25
CA VAL A 721 35.83 -6.91 -5.65
C VAL A 721 37.16 -7.36 -6.25
N ARG A 722 38.28 -6.71 -5.90
CA ARG A 722 39.62 -7.12 -6.31
C ARG A 722 40.00 -8.49 -5.74
N VAL A 723 39.69 -8.76 -4.47
CA VAL A 723 39.89 -10.08 -3.84
C VAL A 723 39.07 -11.14 -4.56
N PHE A 724 37.81 -10.87 -4.87
CA PHE A 724 36.97 -11.80 -5.64
C PHE A 724 37.50 -12.03 -7.07
N ALA A 725 38.02 -11.00 -7.73
CA ALA A 725 38.61 -11.12 -9.07
C ALA A 725 39.83 -12.06 -9.09
N LYS A 726 40.73 -11.91 -8.13
CA LYS A 726 41.87 -12.82 -7.98
C LYS A 726 41.44 -14.25 -7.66
N ALA A 727 40.46 -14.42 -6.76
CA ALA A 727 39.89 -15.73 -6.45
C ALA A 727 39.25 -16.39 -7.68
N ALA A 728 38.52 -15.62 -8.50
CA ALA A 728 37.91 -16.09 -9.74
C ALA A 728 38.95 -16.48 -10.81
N ALA A 729 40.14 -15.86 -10.78
CA ALA A 729 41.28 -16.23 -11.61
C ALA A 729 42.03 -17.49 -11.11
N GLY A 730 41.61 -18.06 -9.98
CA GLY A 730 42.23 -19.25 -9.39
C GLY A 730 43.44 -18.96 -8.50
N GLU A 731 43.69 -17.68 -8.17
CA GLU A 731 44.75 -17.31 -7.23
C GLU A 731 44.33 -17.63 -5.79
N GLY A 732 45.30 -18.08 -4.98
CA GLY A 732 45.11 -18.23 -3.54
C GLY A 732 45.13 -16.87 -2.85
N VAL A 733 43.97 -16.39 -2.40
CA VAL A 733 43.82 -15.08 -1.74
C VAL A 733 43.22 -15.20 -0.34
N GLN A 734 43.55 -14.25 0.53
CA GLN A 734 42.91 -14.06 1.83
C GLN A 734 41.96 -12.85 1.77
N PRO A 735 40.86 -12.85 2.55
CA PRO A 735 40.03 -11.66 2.67
C PRO A 735 40.80 -10.51 3.34
N THR A 736 40.41 -9.27 3.06
CA THR A 736 40.78 -8.14 3.93
C THR A 736 40.12 -8.31 5.30
N LYS A 737 40.51 -7.51 6.29
CA LYS A 737 39.90 -7.57 7.62
C LYS A 737 38.38 -7.31 7.53
N GLU A 738 38.02 -6.25 6.81
CA GLU A 738 36.64 -5.82 6.61
C GLU A 738 35.82 -6.90 5.90
N LEU A 739 36.38 -7.52 4.85
CA LEU A 739 35.73 -8.61 4.13
C LEU A 739 35.65 -9.90 4.97
N ASP A 740 36.61 -10.21 5.84
CA ASP A 740 36.53 -11.38 6.73
C ASP A 740 35.43 -11.23 7.78
N GLU A 741 35.29 -10.03 8.35
CA GLU A 741 34.24 -9.68 9.30
C GLU A 741 32.85 -9.76 8.62
N GLU A 742 32.71 -9.20 7.43
CA GLU A 742 31.48 -9.27 6.64
C GLU A 742 31.13 -10.71 6.25
N LEU A 743 32.10 -11.49 5.75
CA LEU A 743 31.86 -12.90 5.41
C LEU A 743 31.57 -13.76 6.65
N THR A 744 32.12 -13.42 7.81
CA THR A 744 31.76 -14.04 9.09
C THR A 744 30.29 -13.82 9.40
N PHE A 745 29.80 -12.58 9.26
CA PHE A 745 28.38 -12.25 9.44
C PHE A 745 27.48 -12.95 8.40
N LEU A 746 27.88 -12.98 7.12
CA LEU A 746 27.05 -13.50 6.04
C LEU A 746 27.01 -15.04 5.96
N LEU A 747 28.08 -15.73 6.35
CA LEU A 747 28.27 -17.17 6.13
C LEU A 747 28.36 -18.01 7.42
N THR A 748 28.27 -17.39 8.59
CA THR A 748 28.25 -18.12 9.88
C THR A 748 27.10 -17.67 10.77
N GLY A 749 26.80 -18.45 11.81
CA GLY A 749 25.81 -18.07 12.82
C GLY A 749 26.25 -16.92 13.75
N ALA A 750 27.38 -16.26 13.50
CA ALA A 750 27.73 -15.02 14.15
C ALA A 750 26.59 -14.01 13.95
N GLU A 751 26.18 -13.33 15.02
CA GLU A 751 25.03 -12.42 15.00
C GLU A 751 23.70 -13.04 14.55
N SER A 752 23.52 -14.38 14.65
CA SER A 752 22.25 -15.01 14.29
C SER A 752 21.08 -14.46 15.11
N VAL A 753 21.33 -14.00 16.35
CA VAL A 753 20.36 -13.33 17.21
C VAL A 753 19.82 -12.05 16.56
N TYR A 754 20.69 -11.25 15.94
CA TYR A 754 20.30 -10.03 15.23
C TYR A 754 19.38 -10.36 14.06
N GLY A 755 19.82 -11.24 13.14
CA GLY A 755 19.01 -11.66 11.99
C GLY A 755 17.69 -12.32 12.37
N SER A 756 17.69 -13.13 13.44
CA SER A 756 16.50 -13.79 13.98
C SER A 756 15.47 -12.80 14.53
N GLY A 757 15.92 -11.85 15.35
CA GLY A 757 15.08 -10.78 15.89
C GLY A 757 14.52 -9.88 14.80
N GLN A 758 15.35 -9.50 13.83
CA GLN A 758 14.92 -8.68 12.69
C GLN A 758 13.86 -9.40 11.85
N THR A 759 14.08 -10.67 11.54
CA THR A 759 13.12 -11.51 10.79
C THR A 759 11.79 -11.58 11.53
N ALA A 760 11.81 -11.78 12.86
CA ALA A 760 10.59 -11.88 13.66
C ALA A 760 9.74 -10.61 13.63
N ILE A 761 10.36 -9.43 13.58
CA ILE A 761 9.65 -8.14 13.43
C ILE A 761 9.02 -8.05 12.05
N ILE A 762 9.82 -8.23 10.99
CA ILE A 762 9.36 -8.08 9.60
C ILE A 762 8.20 -9.05 9.29
N CYS A 763 8.32 -10.31 9.69
CA CYS A 763 7.26 -11.31 9.47
C CYS A 763 6.03 -11.11 10.37
N GLY A 764 6.19 -10.38 11.48
CA GLY A 764 5.12 -10.03 12.40
C GLY A 764 4.32 -8.79 12.01
N ASP A 765 4.85 -7.98 11.07
CA ASP A 765 4.26 -6.70 10.68
C ASP A 765 3.26 -6.79 9.53
N ALA A 766 3.50 -7.62 8.52
CA ALA A 766 2.61 -7.78 7.38
C ALA A 766 2.61 -9.21 6.81
N ASP A 767 1.52 -9.62 6.17
CA ASP A 767 1.41 -10.93 5.52
C ASP A 767 2.20 -10.91 4.20
N THR A 768 2.53 -12.09 3.68
CA THR A 768 3.31 -12.23 2.44
C THR A 768 2.95 -13.51 1.69
N PRO A 769 3.19 -13.58 0.36
CA PRO A 769 2.99 -14.82 -0.38
C PRO A 769 3.74 -15.99 0.26
N ARG A 770 3.06 -17.14 0.36
CA ARG A 770 3.60 -18.34 0.99
C ARG A 770 4.27 -19.29 0.00
N ASP A 771 3.99 -19.10 -1.28
CA ASP A 771 4.51 -19.94 -2.36
C ASP A 771 5.83 -19.36 -2.90
N PRO A 772 6.97 -20.09 -2.79
CA PRO A 772 8.24 -19.68 -3.37
C PRO A 772 8.15 -19.36 -4.87
N GLU A 773 7.28 -20.03 -5.64
CA GLU A 773 7.16 -19.76 -7.09
C GLU A 773 6.72 -18.32 -7.40
N SER A 774 5.96 -17.69 -6.50
CA SER A 774 5.57 -16.28 -6.66
C SER A 774 6.78 -15.33 -6.60
N TYR A 775 7.79 -15.67 -5.81
CA TYR A 775 9.04 -14.91 -5.71
C TYR A 775 9.93 -15.18 -6.92
N TRP A 776 10.07 -16.44 -7.33
CA TRP A 776 10.82 -16.80 -8.53
C TRP A 776 10.27 -16.09 -9.77
N SER A 777 8.96 -16.14 -9.97
CA SER A 777 8.29 -15.46 -11.09
C SER A 777 8.49 -13.95 -11.04
N ASP A 778 8.48 -13.34 -9.85
CA ASP A 778 8.74 -11.91 -9.72
C ASP A 778 10.20 -11.54 -9.99
N ILE A 779 11.15 -12.36 -9.57
CA ILE A 779 12.56 -12.20 -9.90
C ILE A 779 12.72 -12.24 -11.42
N GLU A 780 12.20 -13.27 -12.10
CA GLU A 780 12.39 -13.43 -13.55
C GLU A 780 11.75 -12.29 -14.36
N ARG A 781 10.58 -11.76 -13.93
CA ARG A 781 9.97 -10.58 -14.57
C ARG A 781 10.85 -9.33 -14.49
N ASN A 782 11.64 -9.18 -13.42
CA ASN A 782 12.44 -7.98 -13.16
C ASN A 782 13.93 -8.16 -13.47
N ARG A 783 14.40 -9.40 -13.66
CA ARG A 783 15.82 -9.73 -13.87
C ARG A 783 16.42 -9.02 -15.08
N ALA A 784 15.68 -8.88 -16.18
CA ALA A 784 16.20 -8.20 -17.36
C ALA A 784 16.49 -6.72 -17.11
N ALA A 785 15.70 -6.06 -16.26
CA ALA A 785 15.87 -4.65 -15.92
C ALA A 785 16.96 -4.43 -14.88
N SER A 786 17.10 -5.35 -13.91
CA SER A 786 18.15 -5.31 -12.89
C SER A 786 18.70 -6.72 -12.64
N PRO A 787 19.70 -7.18 -13.42
CA PRO A 787 20.20 -8.55 -13.34
C PRO A 787 20.83 -8.91 -12.00
N LEU A 788 21.45 -7.93 -11.34
CA LEU A 788 22.16 -8.15 -10.07
C LEU A 788 21.23 -8.02 -8.86
N PHE A 789 20.41 -6.96 -8.83
CA PHE A 789 19.67 -6.61 -7.62
C PHE A 789 18.23 -7.11 -7.59
N ALA A 790 17.57 -7.38 -8.73
CA ALA A 790 16.25 -8.02 -8.70
C ALA A 790 16.29 -9.41 -8.03
N PRO A 791 17.28 -10.30 -8.30
CA PRO A 791 17.42 -11.57 -7.59
C PRO A 791 17.68 -11.42 -6.08
N LEU A 792 18.21 -10.29 -5.61
CA LEU A 792 18.48 -10.04 -4.19
C LEU A 792 17.27 -9.43 -3.48
N THR A 793 16.73 -8.35 -4.03
CA THR A 793 15.70 -7.52 -3.40
C THR A 793 14.30 -8.13 -3.47
N ARG A 794 14.05 -9.02 -4.44
CA ARG A 794 12.76 -9.70 -4.65
C ARG A 794 12.77 -11.17 -4.26
N ASN A 795 13.84 -11.64 -3.62
CA ASN A 795 13.97 -13.04 -3.26
C ASN A 795 12.96 -13.49 -2.21
N VAL A 796 12.72 -14.80 -2.19
CA VAL A 796 12.01 -15.45 -1.08
C VAL A 796 12.81 -15.29 0.22
N ASN A 797 12.09 -15.12 1.32
CA ASN A 797 12.67 -14.93 2.65
C ASN A 797 11.91 -15.77 3.69
N PRO A 798 12.39 -15.84 4.94
CA PRO A 798 11.78 -16.71 5.95
C PRO A 798 10.30 -16.43 6.22
N CYS A 799 9.79 -15.22 5.90
CA CYS A 799 8.40 -14.88 6.13
C CYS A 799 7.42 -15.72 5.29
N ALA A 800 7.84 -16.19 4.11
CA ALA A 800 7.05 -17.14 3.30
C ALA A 800 6.79 -18.47 4.06
N PHE A 801 7.67 -18.84 4.97
CA PHE A 801 7.60 -20.08 5.75
C PHE A 801 7.26 -19.85 7.23
N TRP A 802 6.96 -18.62 7.62
CA TRP A 802 6.83 -18.25 9.04
C TRP A 802 5.70 -19.02 9.73
N PRO A 803 5.88 -19.53 10.95
CA PRO A 803 4.90 -20.43 11.59
C PRO A 803 3.59 -19.74 12.00
N VAL A 804 3.56 -18.41 11.99
CA VAL A 804 2.43 -17.59 12.41
C VAL A 804 2.16 -16.50 11.38
N ARG A 805 0.93 -15.98 11.35
CA ARG A 805 0.57 -14.76 10.62
C ARG A 805 0.58 -13.56 11.57
N PRO A 806 0.72 -12.33 11.06
CA PRO A 806 0.58 -11.11 11.86
C PRO A 806 -0.70 -11.13 12.70
N ALA A 807 -0.56 -10.83 14.00
CA ALA A 807 -1.68 -10.86 14.94
C ALA A 807 -2.64 -9.66 14.79
N GLU A 808 -2.15 -8.56 14.21
CA GLU A 808 -2.87 -7.33 13.94
C GLU A 808 -2.56 -6.85 12.53
N ARG A 809 -3.46 -6.06 11.93
CA ARG A 809 -3.16 -5.37 10.67
C ARG A 809 -2.10 -4.28 10.89
N PRO A 810 -1.29 -3.94 9.86
CA PRO A 810 -0.41 -2.78 9.89
C PRO A 810 -1.16 -1.51 10.28
N THR A 811 -0.45 -0.58 10.93
CA THR A 811 -1.01 0.73 11.26
C THR A 811 -1.13 1.57 9.99
N GLU A 812 -2.32 2.09 9.71
CA GLU A 812 -2.52 3.11 8.67
C GLU A 812 -1.89 4.44 9.13
N VAL A 813 -0.63 4.67 8.76
CA VAL A 813 0.12 5.87 9.12
C VAL A 813 -0.48 7.10 8.44
N GLY A 814 -0.76 8.14 9.23
CA GLY A 814 -1.19 9.42 8.71
C GLY A 814 -1.64 10.38 9.82
N GLY A 815 -1.84 11.64 9.44
CA GLY A 815 -2.35 12.66 10.36
C GLY A 815 -1.37 13.81 10.56
N ARG A 816 -1.56 14.61 11.62
CA ARG A 816 -0.70 15.77 11.89
C ARG A 816 0.51 15.34 12.73
N LEU A 817 1.70 15.40 12.14
CA LEU A 817 2.97 15.18 12.83
C LEU A 817 4.01 16.20 12.33
N PRO A 818 4.31 17.25 13.13
CA PRO A 818 5.37 18.22 12.81
C PRO A 818 6.79 17.64 12.96
N ALA A 819 7.14 16.68 12.10
CA ALA A 819 8.46 16.07 12.03
C ALA A 819 9.39 16.81 11.07
N LEU A 820 10.69 16.81 11.39
CA LEU A 820 11.73 17.14 10.42
C LEU A 820 12.19 15.85 9.75
N MET A 821 12.06 15.79 8.43
CA MET A 821 12.48 14.66 7.62
C MET A 821 13.79 14.99 6.92
N VAL A 822 14.71 14.03 6.85
CA VAL A 822 15.96 14.12 6.09
C VAL A 822 15.94 13.03 5.03
N ALA A 823 16.14 13.40 3.77
CA ALA A 823 16.02 12.48 2.64
C ALA A 823 17.16 12.70 1.65
N ALA A 824 17.95 11.67 1.37
CA ALA A 824 18.93 11.72 0.29
C ALA A 824 18.27 11.29 -1.04
N THR A 825 18.62 11.96 -2.14
CA THR A 825 18.08 11.66 -3.48
C THR A 825 18.52 10.28 -3.99
N GLY A 826 19.72 9.85 -3.60
CA GLY A 826 20.35 8.60 -3.99
C GLY A 826 20.26 7.45 -2.99
N ASP A 827 19.48 7.59 -1.92
CA ASP A 827 19.34 6.55 -0.89
C ASP A 827 18.92 5.18 -1.48
N THR A 828 19.76 4.16 -1.27
CA THR A 828 19.61 2.82 -1.83
C THR A 828 18.82 1.85 -0.96
N ARG A 829 18.44 2.25 0.26
CA ARG A 829 17.64 1.43 1.20
C ARG A 829 16.23 1.96 1.35
N THR A 830 16.11 3.27 1.52
CA THR A 830 14.84 3.99 1.63
C THR A 830 14.79 5.09 0.59
N THR A 831 14.32 4.72 -0.60
CA THR A 831 14.41 5.57 -1.80
C THR A 831 13.79 6.95 -1.58
N TYR A 832 14.23 7.95 -2.33
CA TYR A 832 13.66 9.29 -2.26
C TYR A 832 12.13 9.32 -2.45
N PRO A 833 11.53 8.54 -3.37
CA PRO A 833 10.07 8.38 -3.44
C PRO A 833 9.42 7.87 -2.14
N ALA A 834 10.07 6.96 -1.41
CA ALA A 834 9.56 6.49 -0.11
C ALA A 834 9.52 7.60 0.94
N ASN A 835 10.53 8.48 0.93
CA ASN A 835 10.56 9.68 1.76
C ASN A 835 9.42 10.64 1.40
N GLN A 836 9.19 10.87 0.10
CA GLN A 836 8.09 11.70 -0.39
C GLN A 836 6.72 11.13 0.00
N ALA A 837 6.56 9.80 -0.07
CA ALA A 837 5.33 9.12 0.34
C ALA A 837 5.03 9.36 1.82
N LEU A 838 5.99 9.13 2.72
CA LEU A 838 5.78 9.40 4.15
C LEU A 838 5.54 10.89 4.42
N HIS A 839 6.27 11.79 3.72
CA HIS A 839 6.07 13.23 3.84
C HIS A 839 4.64 13.65 3.50
N GLY A 840 4.06 13.09 2.42
CA GLY A 840 2.68 13.32 2.02
C GLY A 840 1.64 12.85 3.05
N LEU A 841 1.94 11.79 3.80
CA LEU A 841 1.06 11.25 4.85
C LEU A 841 1.10 12.06 6.16
N LEU A 842 2.25 12.68 6.46
CA LEU A 842 2.51 13.40 7.71
C LEU A 842 2.29 14.91 7.57
N ARG A 843 1.05 15.36 7.76
CA ARG A 843 0.69 16.78 7.66
C ARG A 843 1.46 17.63 8.67
N GLY A 844 2.15 18.65 8.15
CA GLY A 844 2.92 19.59 8.95
C GLY A 844 4.38 19.18 9.14
N SER A 845 4.81 18.06 8.56
CA SER A 845 6.22 17.73 8.44
C SER A 845 6.94 18.71 7.50
N ARG A 846 8.28 18.76 7.59
CA ARG A 846 9.15 19.48 6.67
C ARG A 846 10.30 18.58 6.25
N MET A 847 10.70 18.65 4.99
CA MET A 847 11.75 17.80 4.44
C MET A 847 12.97 18.64 4.04
N VAL A 848 14.13 18.16 4.47
CA VAL A 848 15.44 18.60 3.98
C VAL A 848 15.94 17.51 3.03
N THR A 849 16.08 17.87 1.76
CA THR A 849 16.62 16.96 0.74
C THR A 849 18.13 17.13 0.67
N LEU A 850 18.89 16.05 0.56
CA LEU A 850 20.33 16.05 0.29
C LEU A 850 20.56 15.41 -1.07
N ASP A 851 21.32 16.06 -1.94
CA ASP A 851 21.70 15.48 -3.23
C ASP A 851 22.97 14.64 -3.09
N ALA A 852 22.81 13.40 -2.63
CA ALA A 852 23.90 12.44 -2.38
C ALA A 852 23.38 11.00 -2.41
N ASP A 853 24.27 10.03 -2.63
CA ASP A 853 23.96 8.60 -2.57
C ASP A 853 24.29 8.06 -1.17
N VAL A 854 23.44 8.36 -0.18
CA VAL A 854 23.67 7.95 1.21
C VAL A 854 22.39 7.56 1.94
N HIS A 855 22.45 6.50 2.74
CA HIS A 855 21.38 6.09 3.65
C HIS A 855 21.60 6.64 5.05
N ALA A 856 20.54 7.21 5.65
CA ALA A 856 20.52 7.84 6.97
C ALA A 856 21.61 8.92 7.16
N PRO A 857 21.69 9.94 6.26
CA PRO A 857 22.76 10.92 6.24
C PRO A 857 22.95 11.66 7.56
N TYR A 858 21.89 11.97 8.31
CA TYR A 858 22.05 12.69 9.57
C TYR A 858 22.56 11.75 10.67
N GLN A 859 21.90 10.62 10.90
CA GLN A 859 22.27 9.70 11.97
C GLN A 859 23.65 9.09 11.75
N ARG A 860 24.07 8.84 10.50
CA ARG A 860 25.42 8.36 10.18
C ARG A 860 26.50 9.44 10.20
N GLY A 861 26.11 10.70 10.44
CA GLY A 861 27.06 11.81 10.50
C GLY A 861 27.71 12.12 9.15
N TYR A 862 26.99 11.89 8.04
CA TYR A 862 27.46 12.23 6.70
C TYR A 862 27.92 13.70 6.67
N PRO A 863 29.07 14.02 6.06
CA PRO A 863 29.72 15.32 6.20
C PRO A 863 29.02 16.43 5.38
N ASN A 864 27.82 16.82 5.80
CA ASN A 864 27.06 17.93 5.23
C ASN A 864 26.63 18.92 6.33
N THR A 865 27.21 20.12 6.30
CA THR A 865 26.95 21.18 7.29
C THR A 865 25.51 21.69 7.21
N CYS A 866 24.93 21.78 6.02
CA CYS A 866 23.55 22.23 5.84
C CYS A 866 22.55 21.29 6.52
N VAL A 867 22.69 19.96 6.33
CA VAL A 867 21.84 18.96 6.99
C VAL A 867 22.04 19.02 8.51
N SER A 868 23.28 18.94 8.98
CA SER A 868 23.58 18.90 10.42
C SER A 868 23.16 20.18 11.15
N GLU A 869 23.40 21.37 10.61
CA GLU A 869 22.94 22.63 11.21
C GLU A 869 21.42 22.76 11.22
N THR A 870 20.74 22.31 10.17
CA THR A 870 19.27 22.36 10.09
C THR A 870 18.64 21.46 11.13
N VAL A 871 19.09 20.20 11.21
CA VAL A 871 18.55 19.24 12.18
C VAL A 871 18.88 19.66 13.60
N ASN A 872 20.13 20.06 13.88
CA ASN A 872 20.54 20.52 15.21
C ASN A 872 19.80 21.81 15.62
N GLY A 873 19.56 22.72 14.68
CA GLY A 873 18.76 23.93 14.89
C GLY A 873 17.31 23.63 15.25
N TYR A 874 16.67 22.68 14.55
CA TYR A 874 15.34 22.19 14.90
C TYR A 874 15.31 21.55 16.28
N LEU A 875 16.29 20.67 16.58
CA LEU A 875 16.39 20.00 17.87
C LEU A 875 16.61 20.99 19.02
N LEU A 876 17.33 22.09 18.82
CA LEU A 876 17.52 23.13 19.84
C LEU A 876 16.26 24.00 20.04
N THR A 877 15.59 24.37 18.96
CA THR A 877 14.57 25.43 18.99
C THR A 877 13.13 24.93 18.94
N GLY A 878 12.92 23.69 18.47
CA GLY A 878 11.60 23.15 18.13
C GLY A 878 10.95 23.78 16.90
N ARG A 879 11.68 24.63 16.16
CA ARG A 879 11.14 25.33 14.99
C ARG A 879 11.55 24.61 13.71
N LEU A 880 10.56 24.11 12.99
CA LEU A 880 10.79 23.55 11.66
C LEU A 880 11.19 24.63 10.66
N PRO A 881 11.91 24.29 9.58
CA PRO A 881 12.08 25.15 8.42
C PRO A 881 10.74 25.68 7.90
N LYS A 882 10.73 26.89 7.34
CA LYS A 882 9.49 27.49 6.81
C LYS A 882 8.89 26.69 5.65
N ARG A 883 9.76 26.14 4.82
CA ARG A 883 9.48 25.34 3.62
C ARG A 883 10.48 24.20 3.51
N ASP A 884 10.15 23.22 2.70
CA ASP A 884 11.10 22.18 2.28
C ASP A 884 12.19 22.81 1.41
N PHE A 885 13.40 22.26 1.47
CA PHE A 885 14.53 22.75 0.69
C PHE A 885 15.61 21.68 0.53
N THR A 886 16.49 21.90 -0.44
CA THR A 886 17.62 21.02 -0.74
C THR A 886 18.92 21.61 -0.18
N CYS A 887 19.69 20.80 0.53
CA CYS A 887 21.07 21.07 0.90
C CYS A 887 21.99 20.75 -0.28
N ALA A 888 22.95 21.65 -0.52
CA ALA A 888 24.02 21.47 -1.48
C ALA A 888 25.20 20.70 -0.87
#